data_AF-A0A535FF26-F1
#
_entry.id   AF-A0A535FF26-F1
#
_cell.length_a   1.000
_cell.length_b   1.000
_cell.length_c   1.000
_cell.angle_alpha   90.00
_cell.angle_beta   90.00
_cell.angle_gamma   90.00
#
_symmetry.space_group_name_H-M   'P 1'
#
loop_
_entity.id
_entity.type
_entity.pdbx_description
1 polymer ?
#
loop_
_entity_poly.entity_id
_entity_poly.type
_entity_poly.pdbx_seq_one_letter_code
_entity_poly.pdbx_strand_id
1 'polypeptide(L)'
;MLLACFIIKRHINIGIVNTTSGRRDKVMPVKISYRQQVSYCGKPRCRKCRERTGHGPYWYAYKTVDGQTTRTYVGKTLPPDALATMEGYLTTSQREQRTDTSSVAAQFIAPGAAPIGRSHQGPLVGRQEELMRLYGLLATIEQNAHFKLDPEQKAITPNFDVQHSPQSILLMGEVGIGKTRLAEEISQEARRRNWAVAWGRIYAQEENIPYCPWTRILRKTMEQGLWQRDELTRRSLVFQPLCSLQPELHDLLPPLDASSSQSPEQQQLRLWEAIRELLLLISKSTSLLITLDDLQWADGSSCELLAYLARRVSGHPILIVGTCRNKELPDGHVFKPLLASLLREHTVETIPLQPLSNEQIGTLISHSLYVPNVPEPLASRIGTRAAGNPFFAEELARTVSVHLATHPAKDEKDNISATAHKDLNVNVDSILPDTITAALDLRLGRLSQACVRLLNKAAVLGGSFEFNTITEMEANIPGSDEDVVLELLEEALRAGMLTEEGTGLHITYQFWHPLLPSHLYEKLSAGRRASLHRRAAEILQHLYQGDEEDGAMAITHHLLHSGADRQKIAHFAELAGNRAYRLSSFPDAGKYYRIAAQQLGTGHDAQERLAYLLEFLGECSYIEGMSEKARRFYEQALEIHQRASLDNANVAENVQLQALLLCEIATIWRDRGNNREARACYEQGEQILRAQGLLESCAAARIRHEQGHVYAIEGKYEDARRMVNEALKLFEKIIGQHEPKSRSSSPSTIIRRALYGDPIDPGRAHWLLGLIADTDGQSSESLMHYKVALALYEQHSRPRYIAIVSNDLGNLYLNTSQYTLAQAAFRRSLDLAERIGHLALMCLGHGNLGVLALRLGNLEEAELALRKGATLAEEGENLANGCLWYAYLATVLLEQGRLVDASVSLYRALKLSRASQFLPYLATALVAVGSLRIAQAVTIGLGGEGDADTVHEVTRVLRRASNTLQRALHCEGVLAETRTEGRLALAQVNWLLGDLDLAYQQATQVLEDAHQSELVWLEARAQRILGGILVQQQQLVKAVQCFEQALQMFRKCGMCLEETRTLQTYGEMLLKGYKHKEKEYQRGMGYLREARRMFIRCHAELDVRLVKRLLKQ
;
A
#
# COMPACT_ATOMS: atom_id res chain seq x y z
N MET A 1 43.46 17.04 0.05
CA MET A 1 43.87 16.40 1.31
C MET A 1 43.98 17.48 2.40
N LEU A 2 42.87 17.83 3.02
CA LEU A 2 42.81 18.67 4.23
C LEU A 2 42.12 17.80 5.28
N LEU A 3 42.88 17.34 6.28
CA LEU A 3 42.38 16.51 7.39
C LEU A 3 41.56 17.38 8.35
N ALA A 4 40.25 17.10 8.45
CA ALA A 4 39.41 17.64 9.52
C ALA A 4 39.73 16.92 10.85
N CYS A 5 39.93 17.69 11.93
CA CYS A 5 40.14 17.15 13.28
C CYS A 5 38.85 16.53 13.85
N PHE A 6 38.90 15.26 14.26
CA PHE A 6 37.82 14.61 15.02
C PHE A 6 37.88 15.06 16.50
N ILE A 7 36.78 15.63 17.01
CA ILE A 7 36.63 16.04 18.42
C ILE A 7 35.87 14.93 19.17
N ILE A 8 36.48 14.33 20.19
CA ILE A 8 35.78 13.49 21.17
C ILE A 8 35.14 14.45 22.19
N LYS A 9 33.81 14.64 22.17
CA LYS A 9 33.12 15.64 23.02
C LYS A 9 33.08 15.21 24.50
N ARG A 10 34.13 15.54 25.27
CA ARG A 10 34.00 15.92 26.70
C ARG A 10 34.31 17.41 26.80
N HIS A 11 33.30 18.20 27.16
CA HIS A 11 33.35 19.66 27.14
C HIS A 11 33.16 20.16 28.58
N ILE A 12 34.15 20.87 29.12
CA ILE A 12 34.06 21.45 30.47
C ILE A 12 34.25 22.96 30.33
N ASN A 13 33.21 23.71 30.68
CA ASN A 13 33.26 25.17 30.76
C ASN A 13 33.48 25.54 32.22
N ILE A 14 34.64 26.11 32.53
CA ILE A 14 34.94 26.58 33.89
C ILE A 14 34.81 28.09 33.89
N GLY A 15 33.90 28.60 34.71
CA GLY A 15 33.69 30.02 34.92
C GLY A 15 34.68 30.58 35.93
N ILE A 16 35.39 31.63 35.52
CA ILE A 16 36.03 32.68 36.34
C ILE A 16 37.12 32.20 37.32
N VAL A 17 38.38 32.29 36.91
CA VAL A 17 39.52 32.34 37.84
C VAL A 17 39.84 33.81 38.11
N ASN A 18 39.54 34.30 39.32
CA ASN A 18 39.99 35.61 39.78
C ASN A 18 41.46 35.49 40.22
N THR A 19 42.39 35.95 39.40
CA THR A 19 43.78 36.13 39.83
C THR A 19 43.89 37.43 40.63
N THR A 20 44.17 37.32 41.93
CA THR A 20 44.44 38.45 42.81
C THR A 20 45.83 39.03 42.56
N SER A 21 45.91 40.24 42.01
CA SER A 21 47.04 41.15 42.24
C SER A 21 46.51 42.58 42.28
N GLY A 22 46.70 43.25 43.42
CA GLY A 22 46.08 44.53 43.71
C GLY A 22 46.52 45.68 42.81
N ARG A 23 45.56 46.27 42.10
CA ARG A 23 45.34 47.71 41.88
C ARG A 23 44.07 47.86 41.04
N ARG A 24 43.25 48.86 41.36
CA ARG A 24 41.93 49.12 40.76
C ARG A 24 42.08 49.47 39.28
N ASP A 25 41.86 48.49 38.41
CA ASP A 25 41.48 48.68 37.00
C ASP A 25 40.52 47.54 36.59
N LYS A 26 39.54 47.85 35.74
CA LYS A 26 38.47 46.93 35.28
C LYS A 26 39.05 45.60 34.77
N VAL A 27 38.86 44.52 35.53
CA VAL A 27 39.16 43.15 35.07
C VAL A 27 37.99 42.66 34.23
N MET A 28 38.19 42.53 32.91
CA MET A 28 37.26 41.81 32.03
C MET A 28 37.41 40.30 32.27
N PRO A 29 36.34 39.55 32.55
CA PRO A 29 36.43 38.11 32.80
C PRO A 29 36.77 37.37 31.51
N VAL A 30 37.91 36.66 31.48
CA VAL A 30 38.28 35.83 30.33
C VAL A 30 37.85 34.39 30.56
N LYS A 31 36.96 33.89 29.69
CA LYS A 31 36.47 32.52 29.74
C LYS A 31 37.49 31.57 29.09
N ILE A 32 37.95 30.57 29.83
CA ILE A 32 38.82 29.50 29.32
C ILE A 32 38.00 28.21 29.28
N SER A 33 37.90 27.60 28.09
CA SER A 33 37.24 26.30 27.93
C SER A 33 38.26 25.20 27.66
N TYR A 34 38.13 24.07 28.32
CA TYR A 34 39.02 22.92 28.12
C TYR A 34 38.32 21.86 27.27
N ARG A 35 39.03 21.35 26.26
CA ARG A 35 38.51 20.31 25.36
C ARG A 35 39.53 19.18 25.21
N GLN A 36 39.07 17.94 25.26
CA GLN A 36 39.90 16.77 25.01
C GLN A 36 39.86 16.41 23.53
N GLN A 37 41.02 16.26 22.88
CA GLN A 37 41.12 16.02 21.44
C GLN A 37 42.24 15.02 21.12
N VAL A 38 42.07 14.31 20.01
CA VAL A 38 43.08 13.41 19.43
C VAL A 38 43.77 14.14 18.28
N SER A 39 45.10 14.16 18.30
CA SER A 39 45.96 14.94 17.41
C SER A 39 46.62 14.05 16.35
N TYR A 40 46.71 14.48 15.10
CA TYR A 40 47.38 13.72 14.04
C TYR A 40 48.65 14.45 13.59
N CYS A 41 49.80 13.77 13.63
CA CYS A 41 51.09 14.41 13.40
C CYS A 41 51.46 14.57 11.91
N GLY A 42 50.68 14.00 10.99
CA GLY A 42 50.89 14.11 9.53
C GLY A 42 52.16 13.46 8.97
N LYS A 43 53.03 12.86 9.81
CA LYS A 43 54.27 12.22 9.34
C LYS A 43 53.96 10.93 8.57
N PRO A 44 54.48 10.73 7.34
CA PRO A 44 54.15 9.58 6.49
C PRO A 44 54.45 8.20 7.12
N ARG A 45 55.39 8.16 8.08
CA ARG A 45 55.82 6.93 8.77
C ARG A 45 55.14 6.70 10.13
N CYS A 46 54.18 7.53 10.55
CA CYS A 46 53.53 7.33 11.85
C CYS A 46 52.42 6.26 11.77
N ARG A 47 52.64 5.12 12.46
CA ARG A 47 51.70 4.00 12.52
C ARG A 47 50.30 4.39 13.02
N LYS A 48 50.20 5.12 14.13
CA LYS A 48 48.91 5.54 14.73
C LYS A 48 48.08 6.47 13.84
N CYS A 49 48.72 7.31 13.02
CA CYS A 49 48.01 8.14 12.06
C CYS A 49 47.55 7.33 10.83
N ARG A 50 48.32 6.31 10.42
CA ARG A 50 47.95 5.41 9.31
C ARG A 50 46.77 4.52 9.65
N GLU A 51 46.68 4.09 10.90
CA GLU A 51 45.57 3.29 11.46
C GLU A 51 44.37 4.15 11.93
N ARG A 52 44.36 5.47 11.63
CA ARG A 52 43.29 6.42 12.00
C ARG A 52 42.97 6.51 13.51
N THR A 53 43.89 6.11 14.38
CA THR A 53 43.72 6.19 15.85
C THR A 53 44.25 7.50 16.45
N GLY A 54 45.24 8.14 15.80
CA GLY A 54 45.79 9.43 16.21
C GLY A 54 46.60 9.41 17.52
N HIS A 55 47.06 10.57 18.00
CA HIS A 55 47.82 10.74 19.24
C HIS A 55 46.98 11.48 20.29
N GLY A 56 46.76 10.88 21.45
CA GLY A 56 45.94 11.44 22.51
C GLY A 56 45.07 10.36 23.17
N PRO A 57 43.98 10.74 23.86
CA PRO A 57 43.41 12.10 23.91
C PRO A 57 44.18 13.06 24.83
N TYR A 58 44.38 14.30 24.39
CA TYR A 58 45.03 15.38 25.15
C TYR A 58 44.08 16.55 25.37
N TRP A 59 44.24 17.26 26.48
CA TRP A 59 43.51 18.48 26.80
C TRP A 59 44.15 19.70 26.14
N TYR A 60 43.28 20.57 25.62
CA TYR A 60 43.62 21.87 25.08
C TYR A 60 42.76 22.93 25.77
N ALA A 61 43.39 24.05 26.14
CA ALA A 61 42.72 25.24 26.66
C ALA A 61 42.44 26.20 25.50
N TYR A 62 41.21 26.67 25.42
CA TYR A 62 40.77 27.67 24.45
C TYR A 62 40.43 28.94 25.22
N LYS A 63 41.19 30.00 24.95
CA LYS A 63 41.02 31.32 25.56
C LYS A 63 40.66 32.31 24.45
N THR A 64 39.49 32.93 24.56
CA THR A 64 39.05 33.95 23.61
C THR A 64 39.13 35.32 24.27
N VAL A 65 39.93 36.22 23.70
CA VAL A 65 40.05 37.63 24.12
C VAL A 65 39.86 38.48 22.87
N ASP A 66 38.97 39.47 22.93
CA ASP A 66 38.67 40.41 21.83
C ASP A 66 38.42 39.73 20.47
N GLY A 67 37.67 38.61 20.49
CA GLY A 67 37.30 37.86 19.29
C GLY A 67 38.39 36.92 18.73
N GLN A 68 39.64 36.98 19.23
CA GLN A 68 40.69 36.02 18.87
C GLN A 68 40.73 34.86 19.86
N THR A 69 40.56 33.64 19.34
CA THR A 69 40.64 32.40 20.13
C THR A 69 42.04 31.80 20.02
N THR A 70 42.77 31.79 21.14
CA THR A 70 44.08 31.13 21.26
C THR A 70 43.90 29.72 21.81
N ARG A 71 44.53 28.74 21.15
CA ARG A 71 44.54 27.32 21.55
C ARG A 71 45.90 26.98 22.17
N THR A 72 45.89 26.51 23.41
CA THR A 72 47.11 26.11 24.13
C THR A 72 47.04 24.63 24.50
N TYR A 73 48.10 23.87 24.24
CA TYR A 73 48.20 22.47 24.66
C TYR A 73 48.39 22.40 26.18
N VAL A 74 47.60 21.56 26.86
CA VAL A 74 47.63 21.43 28.33
C VAL A 74 48.31 20.13 28.77
N GLY A 75 48.04 19.01 28.10
CA GLY A 75 48.62 17.71 28.47
C GLY A 75 47.61 16.56 28.44
N LYS A 76 47.95 15.40 29.04
CA LYS A 76 47.03 14.25 29.17
C LYS A 76 45.98 14.44 30.27
N THR A 77 46.27 15.26 31.28
CA THR A 77 45.42 15.52 32.45
C THR A 77 45.07 17.01 32.54
N LEU A 78 43.90 17.33 33.08
CA LEU A 78 43.47 18.72 33.34
C LEU A 78 44.28 19.34 34.50
N PRO A 79 44.39 20.67 34.57
CA PRO A 79 44.96 21.35 35.72
C PRO A 79 44.13 21.07 37.00
N PRO A 80 44.74 21.00 38.19
CA PRO A 80 44.05 20.64 39.44
C PRO A 80 42.83 21.53 39.74
N ASP A 81 42.95 22.84 39.50
CA ASP A 81 41.88 23.82 39.72
C ASP A 81 40.65 23.53 38.83
N ALA A 82 40.89 22.97 37.64
CA ALA A 82 39.83 22.60 36.71
C ALA A 82 39.13 21.29 37.09
N LEU A 83 39.85 20.37 37.75
CA LEU A 83 39.30 19.12 38.26
C LEU A 83 38.39 19.36 39.47
N ALA A 84 38.79 20.24 40.41
CA ALA A 84 37.99 20.57 41.59
C ALA A 84 36.61 21.19 41.25
N THR A 85 36.53 21.95 40.16
CA THR A 85 35.26 22.55 39.70
C THR A 85 34.33 21.51 39.06
N MET A 86 34.89 20.45 38.47
CA MET A 86 34.11 19.37 37.85
C MET A 86 33.41 18.49 38.91
N GLU A 87 34.07 18.27 40.04
CA GLU A 87 33.50 17.51 41.17
C GLU A 87 32.43 18.32 41.94
N GLY A 88 32.61 19.64 42.07
CA GLY A 88 31.64 20.52 42.74
C GLY A 88 30.28 20.65 42.02
N TYR A 89 30.25 20.49 40.69
CA TYR A 89 29.01 20.51 39.89
C TYR A 89 28.14 19.25 40.06
N LEU A 90 28.71 18.13 40.53
CA LEU A 90 27.97 16.88 40.75
C LEU A 90 27.27 16.84 42.11
N THR A 91 27.65 17.70 43.06
CA THR A 91 27.15 17.68 44.44
C THR A 91 26.07 18.74 44.77
N THR A 92 25.87 19.75 43.92
CA THR A 92 24.90 20.85 44.17
C THR A 92 23.53 20.67 43.51
N SER A 93 23.29 19.62 42.73
CA SER A 93 22.00 19.40 42.06
C SER A 93 20.90 18.80 42.95
N GLN A 94 21.08 18.71 44.28
CA GLN A 94 20.12 18.10 45.20
C GLN A 94 19.53 19.03 46.27
N ARG A 95 19.75 20.36 46.25
CA ARG A 95 19.29 21.20 47.39
C ARG A 95 18.56 22.52 47.15
N GLU A 96 18.31 22.95 45.91
CA GLU A 96 17.53 24.18 45.68
C GLU A 96 16.47 23.99 44.59
N GLN A 97 15.31 23.46 44.99
CA GLN A 97 14.04 23.64 44.28
C GLN A 97 12.94 24.01 45.29
N ARG A 98 12.95 25.28 45.72
CA ARG A 98 11.75 26.00 46.15
C ARG A 98 11.84 27.40 45.56
N THR A 99 10.68 27.87 45.09
CA THR A 99 10.31 29.20 44.57
C THR A 99 10.80 29.60 43.17
N ASP A 100 9.80 29.67 42.28
CA ASP A 100 9.50 30.75 41.32
C ASP A 100 9.21 30.31 39.88
N THR A 101 8.03 30.76 39.48
CA THR A 101 7.23 30.47 38.30
C THR A 101 7.72 31.21 37.07
N SER A 102 7.99 30.51 35.96
CA SER A 102 7.50 30.82 34.60
C SER A 102 8.27 30.08 33.50
N SER A 103 7.52 29.61 32.49
CA SER A 103 7.95 28.96 31.23
C SER A 103 8.59 27.57 31.34
N VAL A 104 7.75 26.53 31.24
CA VAL A 104 8.19 25.14 31.09
C VAL A 104 8.14 24.76 29.61
N ALA A 105 9.30 24.70 28.96
CA ALA A 105 9.52 23.77 27.86
C ALA A 105 9.77 22.40 28.50
N ALA A 106 8.80 21.48 28.35
CA ALA A 106 8.86 20.16 28.96
C ALA A 106 10.05 19.35 28.42
N GLN A 107 11.09 19.19 29.24
CA GLN A 107 12.01 18.08 29.11
C GLN A 107 11.24 16.82 29.51
N PHE A 108 10.90 16.00 28.52
CA PHE A 108 10.38 14.65 28.72
C PHE A 108 11.45 13.81 29.43
N ILE A 109 11.31 13.64 30.74
CA ILE A 109 11.87 12.51 31.47
C ILE A 109 10.76 11.47 31.50
N ALA A 110 10.92 10.40 30.72
CA ALA A 110 9.98 9.28 30.70
C ALA A 110 9.86 8.67 32.13
N PRO A 111 8.65 8.40 32.64
CA PRO A 111 8.46 7.56 33.82
C PRO A 111 8.97 6.14 33.50
N GLY A 112 9.47 5.42 34.51
CA GLY A 112 10.21 4.15 34.41
C GLY A 112 9.80 3.23 33.24
N ALA A 113 10.71 3.04 32.28
CA ALA A 113 10.46 2.25 31.09
C ALA A 113 10.24 0.77 31.45
N ALA A 114 9.05 0.23 31.14
CA ALA A 114 8.76 -1.20 31.23
C ALA A 114 9.84 -2.02 30.49
N PRO A 115 10.29 -3.17 31.03
CA PRO A 115 11.34 -3.99 30.40
C PRO A 115 10.95 -4.39 28.96
N ILE A 116 11.88 -4.29 28.00
CA ILE A 116 11.66 -4.84 26.65
C ILE A 116 11.89 -6.33 26.70
N GLY A 117 10.83 -7.08 26.47
CA GLY A 117 10.92 -8.52 26.37
C GLY A 117 11.18 -9.18 27.72
N ARG A 118 11.67 -10.42 27.64
CA ARG A 118 11.66 -11.38 28.75
C ARG A 118 12.61 -10.98 29.89
N SER A 119 12.24 -11.19 31.16
CA SER A 119 13.07 -10.86 32.35
C SER A 119 14.23 -11.83 32.61
N HIS A 120 14.20 -13.04 32.04
CA HIS A 120 15.24 -14.06 32.16
C HIS A 120 15.83 -14.40 30.78
N GLN A 121 16.97 -13.79 30.43
CA GLN A 121 17.59 -13.93 29.11
C GLN A 121 19.03 -14.45 29.23
N GLY A 122 19.33 -15.56 28.55
CA GLY A 122 20.71 -15.94 28.24
C GLY A 122 21.32 -14.99 27.20
N PRO A 123 22.66 -14.99 27.04
CA PRO A 123 23.31 -14.12 26.06
C PRO A 123 22.90 -14.48 24.63
N LEU A 124 22.84 -13.47 23.75
CA LEU A 124 22.61 -13.69 22.32
C LEU A 124 23.86 -14.32 21.68
N VAL A 125 23.83 -15.62 21.44
CA VAL A 125 24.94 -16.38 20.86
C VAL A 125 24.72 -16.66 19.37
N GLY A 126 25.77 -16.50 18.56
CA GLY A 126 25.80 -16.89 17.15
C GLY A 126 24.96 -16.04 16.21
N ARG A 127 24.63 -14.80 16.62
CA ARG A 127 23.82 -13.83 15.85
C ARG A 127 24.51 -12.50 15.60
N GLN A 128 25.85 -12.49 15.70
CA GLN A 128 26.63 -11.24 15.64
C GLN A 128 26.53 -10.57 14.27
N GLU A 129 26.52 -11.34 13.18
CA GLU A 129 26.42 -10.79 11.82
C GLU A 129 25.06 -10.12 11.58
N GLU A 130 23.97 -10.80 11.94
CA GLU A 130 22.62 -10.29 11.81
C GLU A 130 22.41 -9.05 12.68
N LEU A 131 22.89 -9.08 13.93
CA LEU A 131 22.80 -7.94 14.85
C LEU A 131 23.58 -6.71 14.35
N MET A 132 24.80 -6.91 13.85
CA MET A 132 25.61 -5.83 13.28
C MET A 132 24.95 -5.19 12.05
N ARG A 133 24.26 -6.00 11.22
CA ARG A 133 23.48 -5.49 10.08
C ARG A 133 22.32 -4.62 10.55
N LEU A 134 21.55 -5.05 11.55
CA LEU A 134 20.46 -4.28 12.13
C LEU A 134 20.96 -2.96 12.77
N TYR A 135 22.09 -2.99 13.48
CA TYR A 135 22.72 -1.79 14.04
C TYR A 135 23.19 -0.81 12.97
N GLY A 136 23.71 -1.31 11.84
CA GLY A 136 24.05 -0.49 10.69
C GLY A 136 22.85 0.25 10.10
N LEU A 137 21.68 -0.40 10.06
CA LEU A 137 20.44 0.20 9.57
C LEU A 137 19.90 1.29 10.50
N LEU A 138 19.88 1.05 11.83
CA LEU A 138 19.54 2.09 12.80
C LEU A 138 20.42 3.34 12.61
N ALA A 139 21.74 3.16 12.51
CA ALA A 139 22.69 4.25 12.35
C ALA A 139 22.48 5.01 11.01
N THR A 140 22.17 4.30 9.93
CA THR A 140 21.93 4.90 8.61
C THR A 140 20.65 5.75 8.60
N ILE A 141 19.57 5.23 9.20
CA ILE A 141 18.29 5.95 9.29
C ILE A 141 18.44 7.21 10.16
N GLU A 142 19.14 7.10 11.29
CA GLU A 142 19.45 8.23 12.17
C GLU A 142 20.26 9.33 11.45
N GLN A 143 21.28 8.95 10.69
CA GLN A 143 22.08 9.90 9.89
C GLN A 143 21.22 10.62 8.83
N ASN A 144 20.37 9.89 8.13
CA ASN A 144 19.48 10.46 7.10
C ASN A 144 18.44 11.42 7.70
N ALA A 145 18.00 11.17 8.93
CA ALA A 145 17.07 12.05 9.64
C ALA A 145 17.71 13.40 10.00
N HIS A 146 18.97 13.38 10.46
CA HIS A 146 19.71 14.60 10.79
C HIS A 146 20.00 15.48 9.57
N PHE A 147 20.22 14.91 8.38
CA PHE A 147 20.42 15.68 7.14
C PHE A 147 19.17 16.45 6.67
N LYS A 148 17.96 15.99 7.02
CA LYS A 148 16.70 16.67 6.63
C LYS A 148 16.34 17.88 7.52
N LEU A 149 17.04 18.09 8.63
CA LEU A 149 16.75 19.14 9.60
C LEU A 149 17.57 20.44 9.41
N ASP A 150 18.49 20.50 8.44
CA ASP A 150 19.26 21.71 8.12
C ASP A 150 18.65 22.47 6.92
N PRO A 151 17.91 23.59 7.13
CA PRO A 151 17.16 24.25 6.06
C PRO A 151 18.02 25.09 5.10
N GLU A 152 19.30 25.35 5.39
CA GLU A 152 20.13 26.30 4.62
C GLU A 152 20.83 25.70 3.38
N GLN A 153 20.83 24.38 3.17
CA GLN A 153 21.51 23.74 2.01
C GLN A 153 20.54 23.21 0.94
N LYS A 154 19.34 23.80 0.80
CA LYS A 154 18.33 23.37 -0.17
C LYS A 154 18.53 23.85 -1.61
N ALA A 155 19.59 24.60 -1.90
CA ALA A 155 19.92 25.01 -3.26
C ALA A 155 21.27 24.39 -3.65
N ILE A 156 21.28 23.65 -4.76
CA ILE A 156 22.45 22.99 -5.38
C ILE A 156 22.71 21.58 -4.84
N THR A 157 21.83 20.64 -5.17
CA THR A 157 22.26 19.28 -5.54
C THR A 157 21.21 18.65 -6.46
N PRO A 158 21.59 18.07 -7.62
CA PRO A 158 20.68 17.26 -8.41
C PRO A 158 20.34 15.99 -7.63
N ASN A 159 19.12 15.48 -7.80
CA ASN A 159 18.68 14.15 -7.36
C ASN A 159 19.74 13.11 -7.76
N PHE A 160 20.60 12.72 -6.82
CA PHE A 160 21.28 11.44 -6.91
C PHE A 160 20.22 10.39 -6.63
N ASP A 161 20.15 9.38 -7.51
CA ASP A 161 19.52 8.09 -7.23
C ASP A 161 20.02 7.59 -5.87
N VAL A 162 19.26 7.87 -4.81
CA VAL A 162 19.42 7.18 -3.54
C VAL A 162 18.88 5.80 -3.84
N GLN A 163 19.77 4.83 -4.08
CA GLN A 163 19.42 3.42 -3.92
C GLN A 163 18.73 3.30 -2.56
N HIS A 164 17.39 3.15 -2.58
CA HIS A 164 16.58 3.14 -1.38
C HIS A 164 17.06 1.98 -0.49
N SER A 165 17.75 2.30 0.60
CA SER A 165 18.07 1.31 1.62
C SER A 165 16.75 0.90 2.30
N PRO A 166 16.43 -0.40 2.36
CA PRO A 166 15.15 -0.87 2.90
C PRO A 166 15.01 -0.46 4.38
N GLN A 167 13.87 0.16 4.71
CA GLN A 167 13.52 0.54 6.09
C GLN A 167 12.55 -0.46 6.74
N SER A 168 12.33 -1.60 6.09
CA SER A 168 11.53 -2.71 6.60
C SER A 168 12.34 -4.00 6.48
N ILE A 169 12.45 -4.76 7.57
CA ILE A 169 13.27 -5.97 7.65
C ILE A 169 12.41 -7.12 8.16
N LEU A 170 12.56 -8.30 7.55
CA LEU A 170 11.91 -9.53 7.98
C LEU A 170 12.93 -10.57 8.42
N LEU A 171 12.88 -10.93 9.70
CA LEU A 171 13.66 -12.02 10.28
C LEU A 171 12.95 -13.35 9.98
N MET A 172 13.56 -14.19 9.16
CA MET A 172 12.99 -15.44 8.68
C MET A 172 13.66 -16.64 9.36
N GLY A 173 12.90 -17.63 9.82
CA GLY A 173 13.49 -18.85 10.38
C GLY A 173 12.51 -19.71 11.16
N GLU A 174 12.95 -20.89 11.61
CA GLU A 174 12.12 -21.87 12.32
C GLU A 174 11.73 -21.44 13.75
N VAL A 175 10.78 -22.15 14.36
CA VAL A 175 10.36 -21.92 15.76
C VAL A 175 11.55 -22.12 16.69
N GLY A 176 11.73 -21.24 17.68
CA GLY A 176 12.83 -21.35 18.66
C GLY A 176 14.22 -20.94 18.15
N ILE A 177 14.37 -20.55 16.87
CA ILE A 177 15.67 -20.22 16.25
C ILE A 177 16.30 -18.89 16.74
N GLY A 178 15.54 -18.06 17.47
CA GLY A 178 16.00 -16.78 18.03
C GLY A 178 15.52 -15.51 17.32
N LYS A 179 14.49 -15.56 16.45
CA LYS A 179 13.93 -14.37 15.76
C LYS A 179 13.47 -13.27 16.72
N THR A 180 12.55 -13.60 17.62
CA THR A 180 12.02 -12.67 18.63
C THR A 180 13.14 -12.14 19.53
N ARG A 181 14.10 -12.99 19.92
CA ARG A 181 15.27 -12.60 20.71
C ARG A 181 16.10 -11.52 20.00
N LEU A 182 16.37 -11.71 18.72
CA LEU A 182 17.10 -10.72 17.92
C LEU A 182 16.32 -9.41 17.78
N ALA A 183 14.99 -9.49 17.65
CA ALA A 183 14.11 -8.31 17.65
C ALA A 183 14.09 -7.55 19.00
N GLU A 184 14.19 -8.27 20.13
CA GLU A 184 14.37 -7.67 21.46
C GLU A 184 15.70 -6.93 21.59
N GLU A 185 16.80 -7.51 21.10
CA GLU A 185 18.14 -6.92 21.16
C GLU A 185 18.25 -5.63 20.35
N ILE A 186 17.67 -5.61 19.15
CA ILE A 186 17.61 -4.36 18.36
C ILE A 186 16.70 -3.32 19.02
N SER A 187 15.63 -3.74 19.68
CA SER A 187 14.75 -2.86 20.44
C SER A 187 15.44 -2.22 21.64
N GLN A 188 16.26 -2.99 22.36
CA GLN A 188 17.04 -2.47 23.49
C GLN A 188 18.07 -1.45 23.00
N GLU A 189 18.76 -1.72 21.89
CA GLU A 189 19.69 -0.78 21.29
C GLU A 189 19.00 0.49 20.80
N ALA A 190 17.83 0.38 20.16
CA ALA A 190 17.03 1.52 19.75
C ALA A 190 16.66 2.41 20.95
N ARG A 191 16.24 1.82 22.08
CA ARG A 191 16.00 2.59 23.32
C ARG A 191 17.26 3.27 23.85
N ARG A 192 18.43 2.61 23.82
CA ARG A 192 19.72 3.24 24.20
C ARG A 192 20.04 4.47 23.35
N ARG A 193 19.53 4.51 22.12
CA ARG A 193 19.63 5.63 21.17
C ARG A 193 18.49 6.65 21.28
N ASN A 194 17.63 6.53 22.29
CA ASN A 194 16.42 7.37 22.48
C ASN A 194 15.36 7.25 21.38
N TRP A 195 15.33 6.12 20.65
CA TRP A 195 14.21 5.84 19.75
C TRP A 195 13.00 5.39 20.57
N ALA A 196 11.81 5.79 20.12
CA ALA A 196 10.57 5.18 20.54
C ALA A 196 10.49 3.75 20.01
N VAL A 197 9.97 2.83 20.82
CA VAL A 197 9.86 1.41 20.46
C VAL A 197 8.44 0.92 20.73
N ALA A 198 7.78 0.42 19.69
CA ALA A 198 6.43 -0.14 19.75
C ALA A 198 6.42 -1.59 19.24
N TRP A 199 5.76 -2.48 19.97
CA TRP A 199 5.69 -3.92 19.67
C TRP A 199 4.24 -4.39 19.45
N GLY A 200 3.96 -4.94 18.28
CA GLY A 200 2.73 -5.65 17.95
C GLY A 200 3.03 -7.13 17.80
N ARG A 201 2.83 -7.91 18.87
CA ARG A 201 2.88 -9.38 18.80
C ARG A 201 1.55 -9.91 18.27
N ILE A 202 1.61 -10.99 17.50
CA ILE A 202 0.43 -11.64 16.92
C ILE A 202 0.37 -13.06 17.43
N TYR A 203 -0.82 -13.54 17.75
CA TYR A 203 -1.05 -14.89 18.26
C TYR A 203 -1.93 -15.69 17.28
N ALA A 204 -1.77 -17.02 17.28
CA ALA A 204 -2.51 -17.89 16.36
C ALA A 204 -4.05 -17.74 16.45
N GLN A 205 -4.60 -17.50 17.64
CA GLN A 205 -6.03 -17.25 17.84
C GLN A 205 -6.54 -15.93 17.21
N GLU A 206 -5.63 -15.01 16.89
CA GLU A 206 -5.93 -13.66 16.39
C GLU A 206 -5.71 -13.54 14.88
N GLU A 207 -5.43 -14.65 14.19
CA GLU A 207 -5.20 -14.71 12.74
C GLU A 207 -6.30 -14.03 11.92
N ASN A 208 -7.49 -13.86 12.50
CA ASN A 208 -8.67 -13.32 11.85
C ASN A 208 -9.23 -12.08 12.55
N ILE A 209 -8.40 -11.37 13.31
CA ILE A 209 -8.77 -10.09 13.93
C ILE A 209 -8.11 -8.97 13.11
N PRO A 210 -8.87 -8.20 12.32
CA PRO A 210 -8.33 -7.18 11.44
C PRO A 210 -7.46 -6.17 12.17
N TYR A 211 -6.29 -5.87 11.63
CA TYR A 211 -5.36 -4.84 12.13
C TYR A 211 -4.86 -5.04 13.57
N CYS A 212 -5.06 -6.22 14.18
CA CYS A 212 -4.68 -6.51 15.56
C CYS A 212 -3.26 -6.04 15.95
N PRO A 213 -2.18 -6.38 15.20
CA PRO A 213 -0.84 -5.88 15.52
C PRO A 213 -0.75 -4.36 15.50
N TRP A 214 -1.44 -3.70 14.58
CA TRP A 214 -1.42 -2.25 14.44
C TRP A 214 -2.18 -1.55 15.56
N THR A 215 -3.33 -2.09 15.96
CA THR A 215 -4.07 -1.66 17.16
C THR A 215 -3.16 -1.64 18.40
N ARG A 216 -2.33 -2.67 18.59
CA ARG A 216 -1.36 -2.72 19.70
C ARG A 216 -0.23 -1.70 19.57
N ILE A 217 0.30 -1.51 18.36
CA ILE A 217 1.32 -0.48 18.09
C ILE A 217 0.76 0.90 18.44
N LEU A 218 -0.44 1.22 17.97
CA LEU A 218 -1.11 2.49 18.23
C LEU A 218 -1.32 2.70 19.73
N ARG A 219 -1.88 1.72 20.44
CA ARG A 219 -2.07 1.77 21.90
C ARG A 219 -0.75 2.01 22.64
N LYS A 220 0.31 1.26 22.32
CA LYS A 220 1.64 1.46 22.95
C LYS A 220 2.22 2.85 22.69
N THR A 221 2.08 3.37 21.48
CA THR A 221 2.56 4.74 21.18
C THR A 221 1.75 5.81 21.92
N MET A 222 0.46 5.55 22.17
CA MET A 222 -0.40 6.42 22.96
C MET A 222 -0.03 6.40 24.44
N GLU A 223 0.16 5.22 25.03
CA GLU A 223 0.60 5.03 26.42
C GLU A 223 1.98 5.67 26.69
N GLN A 224 2.89 5.62 25.71
CA GLN A 224 4.19 6.29 25.77
C GLN A 224 4.11 7.83 25.62
N GLY A 225 2.91 8.39 25.42
CA GLY A 225 2.70 9.83 25.28
C GLY A 225 3.26 10.42 23.98
N LEU A 226 3.44 9.61 22.94
CA LEU A 226 4.03 10.05 21.67
C LEU A 226 3.05 10.84 20.79
N TRP A 227 1.75 10.83 21.16
CA TRP A 227 0.68 11.45 20.41
C TRP A 227 0.60 12.94 20.76
N GLN A 228 0.91 13.81 19.81
CA GLN A 228 0.79 15.26 19.96
C GLN A 228 -0.69 15.66 19.91
N ARG A 229 -1.39 15.57 21.06
CA ARG A 229 -2.86 15.75 21.15
C ARG A 229 -3.37 17.01 20.44
N ASP A 230 -2.68 18.14 20.58
CA ASP A 230 -3.06 19.40 19.93
C ASP A 230 -3.08 19.31 18.39
N GLU A 231 -2.09 18.62 17.80
CA GLU A 231 -2.02 18.39 16.35
C GLU A 231 -3.11 17.43 15.87
N LEU A 232 -3.45 16.43 16.68
CA LEU A 232 -4.55 15.50 16.38
C LEU A 232 -5.89 16.24 16.33
N THR A 233 -6.17 17.09 17.32
CA THR A 233 -7.40 17.88 17.37
C THR A 233 -7.48 18.89 16.23
N ARG A 234 -6.37 19.56 15.88
CA ARG A 234 -6.31 20.50 14.74
C ARG A 234 -6.58 19.82 13.39
N ARG A 235 -6.13 18.57 13.23
CA ARG A 235 -6.32 17.77 12.01
C ARG A 235 -7.34 16.65 12.24
N SER A 236 -8.43 16.93 12.94
CA SER A 236 -9.44 15.92 13.33
C SER A 236 -9.97 15.11 12.14
N LEU A 237 -10.19 15.74 10.99
CA LEU A 237 -10.61 15.08 9.75
C LEU A 237 -9.64 13.99 9.25
N VAL A 238 -8.34 14.16 9.50
CA VAL A 238 -7.29 13.21 9.10
C VAL A 238 -7.21 12.05 10.08
N PHE A 239 -7.33 12.32 11.38
CA PHE A 239 -7.09 11.33 12.44
C PHE A 239 -8.35 10.64 12.95
N GLN A 240 -9.55 11.15 12.66
CA GLN A 240 -10.81 10.52 13.06
C GLN A 240 -10.93 9.02 12.67
N PRO A 241 -10.42 8.54 11.52
CA PRO A 241 -10.45 7.12 11.20
C PRO A 241 -9.74 6.22 12.24
N LEU A 242 -8.81 6.77 13.02
CA LEU A 242 -8.14 6.03 14.09
C LEU A 242 -9.09 5.59 15.20
N CYS A 243 -10.22 6.28 15.41
CA CYS A 243 -11.24 5.88 16.37
C CYS A 243 -11.78 4.47 16.10
N SER A 244 -11.73 4.01 14.85
CA SER A 244 -12.14 2.64 14.49
C SER A 244 -11.25 1.57 15.10
N LEU A 245 -9.96 1.86 15.36
CA LEU A 245 -9.00 0.95 16.01
C LEU A 245 -8.73 1.30 17.48
N GLN A 246 -8.98 2.54 17.89
CA GLN A 246 -8.82 3.02 19.27
C GLN A 246 -10.09 3.80 19.66
N PRO A 247 -11.16 3.11 20.10
CA PRO A 247 -12.42 3.75 20.48
C PRO A 247 -12.26 4.85 21.53
N GLU A 248 -11.24 4.77 22.37
CA GLU A 248 -10.88 5.75 23.40
C GLU A 248 -10.60 7.15 22.82
N LEU A 249 -10.36 7.26 21.51
CA LEU A 249 -10.19 8.53 20.81
C LEU A 249 -11.49 9.28 20.54
N HIS A 250 -12.66 8.65 20.69
CA HIS A 250 -13.95 9.33 20.48
C HIS A 250 -14.16 10.52 21.41
N ASP A 251 -13.55 10.50 22.60
CA ASP A 251 -13.59 11.62 23.55
C ASP A 251 -12.72 12.82 23.08
N LEU A 252 -11.67 12.56 22.30
CA LEU A 252 -10.71 13.56 21.83
C LEU A 252 -11.03 14.08 20.43
N LEU A 253 -11.56 13.23 19.56
CA LEU A 253 -11.87 13.48 18.17
C LEU A 253 -13.39 13.37 17.98
N PRO A 254 -14.14 14.49 17.94
CA PRO A 254 -15.59 14.43 17.85
C PRO A 254 -16.00 13.66 16.59
N PRO A 255 -17.10 12.89 16.66
CA PRO A 255 -17.58 12.12 15.52
C PRO A 255 -17.89 13.06 14.36
N LEU A 256 -17.36 12.75 13.18
CA LEU A 256 -17.79 13.40 11.95
C LEU A 256 -19.24 13.03 11.72
N ASP A 257 -20.06 13.99 11.28
CA ASP A 257 -21.44 13.71 10.88
C ASP A 257 -21.46 12.52 9.92
N ALA A 258 -22.06 11.41 10.37
CA ALA A 258 -22.21 10.18 9.61
C ALA A 258 -23.23 10.31 8.45
N SER A 259 -23.33 11.49 7.83
CA SER A 259 -24.06 11.74 6.59
C SER A 259 -23.35 11.14 5.37
N SER A 260 -22.12 10.67 5.53
CA SER A 260 -21.37 9.99 4.49
C SER A 260 -21.46 8.47 4.68
N SER A 261 -22.33 7.80 3.94
CA SER A 261 -22.38 6.33 3.82
C SER A 261 -21.19 5.79 3.03
N GLN A 262 -19.96 6.09 3.50
CA GLN A 262 -18.62 5.57 3.15
C GLN A 262 -18.59 4.41 2.14
N SER A 263 -17.94 4.49 0.97
CA SER A 263 -17.67 3.20 0.29
C SER A 263 -16.62 2.47 1.12
N PRO A 264 -16.77 1.17 1.36
CA PRO A 264 -15.91 0.48 2.30
C PRO A 264 -14.40 0.59 1.99
N GLU A 265 -13.98 0.59 0.72
CA GLU A 265 -12.56 0.76 0.33
C GLU A 265 -11.98 2.12 0.76
N GLN A 266 -12.83 3.14 0.87
CA GLN A 266 -12.45 4.51 1.25
C GLN A 266 -12.21 4.62 2.74
N GLN A 267 -13.01 3.89 3.53
CA GLN A 267 -12.82 3.79 4.97
C GLN A 267 -11.49 3.09 5.29
N GLN A 268 -11.14 2.04 4.53
CA GLN A 268 -9.86 1.32 4.66
C GLN A 268 -8.68 2.26 4.45
N LEU A 269 -8.70 2.97 3.32
CA LEU A 269 -7.63 3.89 2.99
C LEU A 269 -7.51 4.99 4.04
N ARG A 270 -8.61 5.64 4.40
CA ARG A 270 -8.56 6.75 5.36
C ARG A 270 -7.96 6.30 6.67
N LEU A 271 -8.27 5.07 7.10
CA LEU A 271 -7.60 4.45 8.24
C LEU A 271 -6.09 4.30 8.00
N TRP A 272 -5.66 3.73 6.87
CA TRP A 272 -4.24 3.55 6.55
C TRP A 272 -3.48 4.89 6.44
N GLU A 273 -4.08 5.91 5.85
CA GLU A 273 -3.55 7.27 5.78
C GLU A 273 -3.45 7.90 7.16
N ALA A 274 -4.48 7.77 7.99
CA ALA A 274 -4.45 8.28 9.35
C ALA A 274 -3.33 7.63 10.17
N ILE A 275 -3.16 6.30 10.05
CA ILE A 275 -2.06 5.56 10.68
C ILE A 275 -0.72 6.07 10.16
N ARG A 276 -0.53 6.18 8.84
CA ARG A 276 0.69 6.71 8.24
C ARG A 276 0.99 8.11 8.75
N GLU A 277 0.05 9.03 8.65
CA GLU A 277 0.21 10.43 9.07
C GLU A 277 0.56 10.54 10.55
N LEU A 278 0.00 9.66 11.39
CA LEU A 278 0.32 9.60 12.81
C LEU A 278 1.76 9.12 13.03
N LEU A 279 2.16 8.04 12.37
CA LEU A 279 3.54 7.52 12.46
C LEU A 279 4.55 8.57 11.97
N LEU A 280 4.23 9.28 10.88
CA LEU A 280 5.04 10.39 10.37
C LEU A 280 5.10 11.55 11.36
N LEU A 281 3.99 11.90 12.00
CA LEU A 281 3.94 12.94 13.04
C LEU A 281 4.82 12.57 14.24
N ILE A 282 4.74 11.32 14.73
CA ILE A 282 5.59 10.80 15.79
C ILE A 282 7.07 10.87 15.36
N SER A 283 7.37 10.50 14.11
CA SER A 283 8.73 10.48 13.55
C SER A 283 9.40 11.85 13.51
N LYS A 284 8.63 12.94 13.54
CA LYS A 284 9.18 14.32 13.60
C LYS A 284 9.77 14.65 14.96
N SER A 285 9.25 14.04 16.03
CA SER A 285 9.69 14.27 17.40
C SER A 285 10.71 13.24 17.89
N THR A 286 10.58 11.98 17.45
CA THR A 286 11.48 10.91 17.85
C THR A 286 11.56 9.84 16.76
N SER A 287 12.72 9.20 16.61
CA SER A 287 12.85 8.06 15.69
C SER A 287 12.06 6.87 16.24
N LEU A 288 11.44 6.09 15.36
CA LEU A 288 10.50 5.03 15.74
C LEU A 288 10.95 3.66 15.24
N LEU A 289 11.04 2.69 16.14
CA LEU A 289 11.17 1.27 15.81
C LEU A 289 9.84 0.56 16.07
N ILE A 290 9.25 0.01 15.00
CA ILE A 290 8.04 -0.80 15.03
C ILE A 290 8.44 -2.26 14.88
N THR A 291 8.09 -3.10 15.86
CA THR A 291 8.34 -4.54 15.81
C THR A 291 7.03 -5.30 15.65
N LEU A 292 6.91 -6.11 14.60
CA LEU A 292 5.76 -6.98 14.31
C LEU A 292 6.18 -8.44 14.48
N ASP A 293 5.83 -9.05 15.60
CA ASP A 293 6.31 -10.40 15.94
C ASP A 293 5.29 -11.46 15.50
N ASP A 294 5.78 -12.55 14.89
CA ASP A 294 5.00 -13.69 14.40
C ASP A 294 3.98 -13.32 13.29
N LEU A 295 4.45 -12.61 12.25
CA LEU A 295 3.66 -12.20 11.07
C LEU A 295 3.01 -13.35 10.29
N GLN A 296 3.41 -14.60 10.51
CA GLN A 296 2.72 -15.75 9.91
C GLN A 296 1.27 -15.92 10.40
N TRP A 297 0.90 -15.26 11.50
CA TRP A 297 -0.47 -15.23 12.01
C TRP A 297 -1.13 -13.85 11.82
N ALA A 298 -0.54 -12.95 11.03
CA ALA A 298 -1.17 -11.67 10.73
C ALA A 298 -2.38 -11.87 9.79
N ASP A 299 -3.47 -11.18 10.07
CA ASP A 299 -4.61 -11.09 9.16
C ASP A 299 -4.20 -10.44 7.82
N GLY A 300 -5.00 -10.68 6.77
CA GLY A 300 -4.74 -10.15 5.44
C GLY A 300 -4.65 -8.62 5.42
N SER A 301 -5.56 -7.96 6.12
CA SER A 301 -5.60 -6.49 6.22
C SER A 301 -4.37 -5.90 6.92
N SER A 302 -3.85 -6.55 7.97
CA SER A 302 -2.58 -6.18 8.61
C SER A 302 -1.38 -6.32 7.67
N CYS A 303 -1.35 -7.39 6.87
CA CYS A 303 -0.31 -7.62 5.88
C CYS A 303 -0.32 -6.56 4.77
N GLU A 304 -1.52 -6.19 4.30
CA GLU A 304 -1.71 -5.14 3.30
C GLU A 304 -1.29 -3.77 3.85
N LEU A 305 -1.66 -3.43 5.10
CA LEU A 305 -1.20 -2.21 5.75
C LEU A 305 0.33 -2.18 5.95
N LEU A 306 0.96 -3.33 6.27
CA LEU A 306 2.42 -3.43 6.28
C LEU A 306 3.02 -3.10 4.92
N ALA A 307 2.48 -3.67 3.84
CA ALA A 307 2.93 -3.40 2.48
C ALA A 307 2.71 -1.93 2.08
N TYR A 308 1.58 -1.34 2.48
CA TYR A 308 1.26 0.07 2.29
C TYR A 308 2.28 0.97 3.00
N LEU A 309 2.57 0.70 4.28
CA LEU A 309 3.51 1.50 5.07
C LEU A 309 4.95 1.33 4.60
N ALA A 310 5.40 0.10 4.31
CA ALA A 310 6.77 -0.18 3.84
C ALA A 310 7.14 0.65 2.60
N ARG A 311 6.19 0.87 1.69
CA ARG A 311 6.37 1.71 0.49
C ARG A 311 6.43 3.21 0.78
N ARG A 312 5.82 3.67 1.89
CA ARG A 312 5.51 5.09 2.14
C ARG A 312 6.23 5.69 3.34
N VAL A 313 6.90 4.89 4.17
CA VAL A 313 7.75 5.39 5.26
C VAL A 313 9.17 5.73 4.80
N SER A 314 9.52 5.39 3.55
CA SER A 314 10.84 5.64 2.95
C SER A 314 11.31 7.07 3.14
N GLY A 315 12.45 7.24 3.81
CA GLY A 315 13.07 8.54 4.08
C GLY A 315 12.59 9.23 5.35
N HIS A 316 11.76 8.60 6.18
CA HIS A 316 11.45 9.03 7.53
C HIS A 316 12.23 8.21 8.56
N PRO A 317 12.45 8.71 9.80
CA PRO A 317 13.18 7.99 10.83
C PRO A 317 12.33 6.88 11.47
N ILE A 318 11.87 5.94 10.64
CA ILE A 318 11.01 4.82 11.01
C ILE A 318 11.71 3.54 10.52
N LEU A 319 11.86 2.56 11.40
CA LEU A 319 12.32 1.21 11.07
C LEU A 319 11.23 0.20 11.44
N ILE A 320 10.84 -0.66 10.50
CA ILE A 320 9.90 -1.75 10.75
C ILE A 320 10.66 -3.08 10.76
N VAL A 321 10.55 -3.86 11.84
CA VAL A 321 11.14 -5.20 11.96
C VAL A 321 10.03 -6.21 12.17
N GLY A 322 9.88 -7.14 11.23
CA GLY A 322 8.95 -8.25 11.35
C GLY A 322 9.67 -9.57 11.62
N THR A 323 9.02 -10.49 12.32
CA THR A 323 9.48 -11.89 12.40
C THR A 323 8.48 -12.80 11.71
N CYS A 324 8.97 -13.81 10.98
CA CYS A 324 8.09 -14.72 10.24
C CYS A 324 8.68 -16.12 10.11
N ARG A 325 7.81 -17.13 10.07
CA ARG A 325 8.14 -18.54 9.92
C ARG A 325 7.76 -19.01 8.51
N ASN A 326 8.75 -19.21 7.65
CA ASN A 326 8.50 -19.51 6.24
C ASN A 326 7.66 -20.78 6.01
N LYS A 327 7.88 -21.83 6.82
CA LYS A 327 7.18 -23.13 6.71
C LYS A 327 5.74 -23.12 7.24
N GLU A 328 5.37 -22.13 8.06
CA GLU A 328 4.05 -22.03 8.68
C GLU A 328 3.10 -21.11 7.92
N LEU A 329 3.54 -20.51 6.81
CA LEU A 329 2.65 -19.76 5.92
C LEU A 329 1.90 -20.75 5.00
N PRO A 330 0.56 -20.89 5.12
CA PRO A 330 -0.23 -21.77 4.26
C PRO A 330 -0.04 -21.46 2.77
N ASP A 331 -0.29 -22.45 1.91
CA ASP A 331 -0.35 -22.22 0.48
C ASP A 331 -1.59 -21.36 0.16
N GLY A 332 -1.35 -20.19 -0.43
CA GLY A 332 -2.39 -19.16 -0.65
C GLY A 332 -2.45 -18.03 0.38
N HIS A 333 -1.58 -17.99 1.39
CA HIS A 333 -1.55 -16.89 2.36
C HIS A 333 -1.22 -15.54 1.69
N VAL A 334 -2.02 -14.49 1.95
CA VAL A 334 -1.95 -13.16 1.32
C VAL A 334 -0.56 -12.50 1.44
N PHE A 335 0.14 -12.76 2.55
CA PHE A 335 1.49 -12.24 2.76
C PHE A 335 2.54 -12.74 1.75
N LYS A 336 2.41 -13.95 1.20
CA LYS A 336 3.39 -14.52 0.24
C LYS A 336 3.54 -13.66 -1.04
N PRO A 337 2.46 -13.37 -1.81
CA PRO A 337 2.56 -12.52 -2.99
C PRO A 337 2.95 -11.07 -2.65
N LEU A 338 2.45 -10.53 -1.52
CA LEU A 338 2.84 -9.19 -1.05
C LEU A 338 4.34 -9.11 -0.78
N LEU A 339 4.89 -10.07 -0.06
CA LEU A 339 6.32 -10.15 0.24
C LEU A 339 7.16 -10.24 -1.04
N ALA A 340 6.75 -11.05 -2.02
CA ALA A 340 7.43 -11.15 -3.30
C ALA A 340 7.41 -9.81 -4.07
N SER A 341 6.33 -9.03 -3.97
CA SER A 341 6.27 -7.66 -4.53
C SER A 341 7.23 -6.72 -3.81
N LEU A 342 7.18 -6.69 -2.47
CA LEU A 342 8.02 -5.79 -1.66
C LEU A 342 9.52 -6.07 -1.83
N LEU A 343 9.90 -7.34 -2.00
CA LEU A 343 11.29 -7.73 -2.30
C LEU A 343 11.74 -7.26 -3.69
N ARG A 344 10.88 -7.37 -4.71
CA ARG A 344 11.17 -6.86 -6.07
C ARG A 344 11.30 -5.34 -6.11
N GLU A 345 10.52 -4.64 -5.27
CA GLU A 345 10.55 -3.19 -5.12
C GLU A 345 11.70 -2.68 -4.22
N HIS A 346 12.48 -3.58 -3.61
CA HIS A 346 13.52 -3.26 -2.63
C HIS A 346 13.04 -2.44 -1.41
N THR A 347 11.75 -2.53 -1.07
CA THR A 347 11.16 -1.85 0.09
C THR A 347 11.30 -2.65 1.39
N VAL A 348 11.42 -3.98 1.27
CA VAL A 348 11.66 -4.93 2.38
C VAL A 348 12.93 -5.72 2.12
N GLU A 349 13.67 -6.03 3.18
CA GLU A 349 14.79 -6.97 3.18
C GLU A 349 14.48 -8.20 4.05
N THR A 350 14.93 -9.39 3.65
CA THR A 350 14.82 -10.61 4.47
C THR A 350 16.17 -11.04 5.02
N ILE A 351 16.23 -11.38 6.30
CA ILE A 351 17.40 -11.94 6.99
C ILE A 351 17.05 -13.36 7.46
N PRO A 352 17.55 -14.41 6.77
CA PRO A 352 17.33 -15.78 7.19
C PRO A 352 18.25 -16.18 8.35
N LEU A 353 17.66 -16.67 9.45
CA LEU A 353 18.39 -17.16 10.62
C LEU A 353 18.72 -18.65 10.46
N GLN A 354 20.01 -18.97 10.45
CA GLN A 354 20.51 -20.35 10.36
C GLN A 354 20.57 -21.04 11.73
N PRO A 355 20.49 -22.37 11.80
CA PRO A 355 20.78 -23.13 13.03
C PRO A 355 22.16 -22.83 13.59
N LEU A 356 22.30 -22.86 14.93
CA LEU A 356 23.56 -22.66 15.60
C LEU A 356 24.50 -23.87 15.40
N SER A 357 25.79 -23.60 15.27
CA SER A 357 26.84 -24.62 15.31
C SER A 357 26.98 -25.23 16.71
N ASN A 358 27.61 -26.41 16.79
CA ASN A 358 27.88 -27.07 18.08
C ASN A 358 28.72 -26.21 19.03
N GLU A 359 29.67 -25.41 18.51
CA GLU A 359 30.48 -24.48 19.30
C GLU A 359 29.62 -23.34 19.89
N GLN A 360 28.73 -22.77 19.08
CA GLN A 360 27.77 -21.76 19.52
C GLN A 360 26.78 -22.34 20.54
N ILE A 361 26.34 -23.59 20.35
CA ILE A 361 25.51 -24.30 21.33
C ILE A 361 26.27 -24.51 22.64
N GLY A 362 27.53 -24.96 22.59
CA GLY A 362 28.41 -25.09 23.75
C GLY A 362 28.51 -23.79 24.55
N THR A 363 28.67 -22.67 23.85
CA THR A 363 28.68 -21.33 24.45
C THR A 363 27.32 -21.00 25.08
N LEU A 364 26.21 -21.24 24.38
CA LEU A 364 24.86 -20.97 24.89
C LEU A 364 24.55 -21.76 26.17
N ILE A 365 24.85 -23.06 26.18
CA ILE A 365 24.58 -23.93 27.32
C ILE A 365 25.53 -23.67 28.49
N SER A 366 26.75 -23.19 28.26
CA SER A 366 27.68 -22.79 29.33
C SER A 366 27.07 -21.70 30.23
N HIS A 367 26.35 -20.76 29.62
CA HIS A 367 25.62 -19.71 30.33
C HIS A 367 24.34 -20.23 30.99
N SER A 368 23.61 -21.14 30.35
CA SER A 368 22.39 -21.73 30.94
C SER A 368 22.66 -22.64 32.13
N LEU A 369 23.80 -23.33 32.12
CA LEU A 369 24.25 -24.24 33.19
C LEU A 369 25.07 -23.52 34.27
N TYR A 370 25.45 -22.27 34.05
CA TYR A 370 26.44 -21.55 34.88
C TYR A 370 27.78 -22.32 35.01
N VAL A 371 28.17 -23.09 33.99
CA VAL A 371 29.42 -23.86 33.94
C VAL A 371 30.29 -23.31 32.81
N PRO A 372 31.46 -22.72 33.10
CA PRO A 372 32.27 -22.00 32.10
C PRO A 372 32.85 -22.90 31.00
N ASN A 373 33.03 -24.20 31.28
CA ASN A 373 33.54 -25.18 30.31
C ASN A 373 32.62 -26.41 30.30
N VAL A 374 31.63 -26.42 29.42
CA VAL A 374 30.80 -27.62 29.18
C VAL A 374 31.61 -28.60 28.34
N PRO A 375 31.74 -29.89 28.73
CA PRO A 375 32.51 -30.84 27.95
C PRO A 375 32.01 -30.96 26.51
N GLU A 376 32.93 -30.95 25.56
CA GLU A 376 32.63 -31.05 24.13
C GLU A 376 31.71 -32.23 23.76
N PRO A 377 31.86 -33.44 24.36
CA PRO A 377 30.92 -34.54 24.08
C PRO A 377 29.47 -34.22 24.48
N LEU A 378 29.25 -33.49 25.57
CA LEU A 378 27.92 -33.10 26.02
C LEU A 378 27.35 -31.98 25.12
N ALA A 379 28.15 -30.98 24.79
CA ALA A 379 27.77 -29.90 23.88
C ALA A 379 27.43 -30.43 22.47
N SER A 380 28.25 -31.35 21.94
CA SER A 380 28.02 -32.01 20.66
C SER A 380 26.76 -32.88 20.67
N ARG A 381 26.48 -33.61 21.76
CA ARG A 381 25.25 -34.42 21.87
C ARG A 381 23.99 -33.57 21.96
N ILE A 382 24.00 -32.55 22.81
CA ILE A 382 22.90 -31.57 22.90
C ILE A 382 22.72 -30.88 21.55
N GLY A 383 23.81 -30.46 20.90
CA GLY A 383 23.77 -29.77 19.61
C GLY A 383 23.22 -30.64 18.48
N THR A 384 23.66 -31.90 18.41
CA THR A 384 23.14 -32.88 17.43
C THR A 384 21.65 -33.14 17.64
N ARG A 385 21.21 -33.32 18.90
CA ARG A 385 19.81 -33.61 19.23
C ARG A 385 18.91 -32.39 19.07
N ALA A 386 19.44 -31.21 19.38
CA ALA A 386 18.77 -29.94 19.15
C ALA A 386 18.75 -29.52 17.67
N ALA A 387 19.53 -30.19 16.82
CA ALA A 387 19.74 -29.85 15.41
C ALA A 387 20.06 -28.34 15.21
N GLY A 388 20.87 -27.76 16.11
CA GLY A 388 21.22 -26.34 16.05
C GLY A 388 20.14 -25.38 16.57
N ASN A 389 19.01 -25.85 17.10
CA ASN A 389 17.95 -25.01 17.64
C ASN A 389 18.31 -24.47 19.05
N PRO A 390 18.49 -23.15 19.24
CA PRO A 390 18.89 -22.57 20.52
C PRO A 390 17.93 -22.90 21.65
N PHE A 391 16.62 -22.75 21.39
CA PHE A 391 15.58 -23.01 22.37
C PHE A 391 15.61 -24.46 22.87
N PHE A 392 15.69 -25.41 21.94
CA PHE A 392 15.71 -26.82 22.31
C PHE A 392 17.01 -27.18 23.03
N ALA A 393 18.15 -26.62 22.60
CA ALA A 393 19.44 -26.82 23.25
C ALA A 393 19.44 -26.34 24.72
N GLU A 394 18.88 -25.16 25.01
CA GLU A 394 18.75 -24.67 26.38
C GLU A 394 17.86 -25.58 27.24
N GLU A 395 16.75 -26.08 26.69
CA GLU A 395 15.83 -26.94 27.44
C GLU A 395 16.45 -28.32 27.74
N LEU A 396 17.19 -28.89 26.79
CA LEU A 396 17.99 -30.09 27.00
C LEU A 396 19.06 -29.87 28.08
N ALA A 397 19.77 -28.73 28.05
CA ALA A 397 20.76 -28.39 29.06
C ALA A 397 20.14 -28.25 30.46
N ARG A 398 19.00 -27.55 30.61
CA ARG A 398 18.29 -27.44 31.90
C ARG A 398 17.84 -28.80 32.44
N THR A 399 17.48 -29.74 31.57
CA THR A 399 17.13 -31.12 31.98
C THR A 399 18.33 -31.82 32.62
N VAL A 400 19.50 -31.70 32.01
CA VAL A 400 20.77 -32.24 32.55
C VAL A 400 21.14 -31.57 33.88
N SER A 401 21.03 -30.25 33.99
CA SER A 401 21.33 -29.51 35.24
C SER A 401 20.52 -30.03 36.44
N VAL A 402 19.23 -30.30 36.24
CA VAL A 402 18.35 -30.76 37.33
C VAL A 402 18.63 -32.21 37.69
N HIS A 403 18.95 -33.06 36.72
CA HIS A 403 19.36 -34.44 37.00
C HIS A 403 20.63 -34.47 37.86
N LEU A 404 21.62 -33.63 37.52
CA LEU A 404 22.86 -33.49 38.30
C LEU A 404 22.62 -32.94 39.72
N ALA A 405 21.64 -32.04 39.89
CA ALA A 405 21.28 -31.48 41.20
C ALA A 405 20.49 -32.46 42.10
N THR A 406 19.73 -33.38 41.52
CA THR A 406 18.89 -34.35 42.25
C THR A 406 19.60 -35.67 42.56
N HIS A 407 20.68 -35.98 41.84
CA HIS A 407 21.56 -37.12 42.08
C HIS A 407 23.00 -36.64 42.30
N PRO A 408 23.30 -35.91 43.40
CA PRO A 408 24.68 -35.61 43.74
C PRO A 408 25.41 -36.95 43.95
N ALA A 409 26.55 -37.12 43.29
CA ALA A 409 27.39 -38.29 43.47
C ALA A 409 27.63 -38.50 44.97
N LYS A 410 27.12 -39.60 45.52
CA LYS A 410 27.60 -40.11 46.79
C LYS A 410 28.98 -40.66 46.50
N ASP A 411 30.02 -39.90 46.81
CA ASP A 411 31.15 -40.40 47.60
C ASP A 411 32.13 -39.29 48.02
N GLU A 412 32.41 -39.35 49.33
CA GLU A 412 33.55 -38.91 50.14
C GLU A 412 34.19 -37.51 50.04
N LYS A 413 34.35 -36.96 51.24
CA LYS A 413 35.18 -35.83 51.63
C LYS A 413 36.61 -36.04 51.11
N ASP A 414 37.02 -35.26 50.11
CA ASP A 414 38.30 -34.52 50.10
C ASP A 414 38.43 -33.65 48.83
N ASN A 415 38.84 -32.40 49.05
CA ASN A 415 39.30 -31.40 48.07
C ASN A 415 38.38 -31.01 46.88
N ILE A 416 37.59 -29.96 47.11
CA ILE A 416 36.89 -29.16 46.09
C ILE A 416 37.91 -28.23 45.39
N SER A 417 38.77 -28.79 44.55
CA SER A 417 39.30 -28.10 43.38
C SER A 417 39.92 -29.14 42.44
N ALA A 418 39.39 -29.23 41.21
CA ALA A 418 39.92 -29.97 40.04
C ALA A 418 39.39 -31.39 39.71
N THR A 419 38.29 -31.90 40.29
CA THR A 419 37.71 -33.21 39.90
C THR A 419 36.32 -33.18 39.24
N ALA A 420 35.72 -32.01 38.99
CA ALA A 420 34.43 -31.91 38.28
C ALA A 420 34.47 -32.33 36.79
N HIS A 421 35.64 -32.72 36.26
CA HIS A 421 35.84 -33.08 34.84
C HIS A 421 35.75 -34.58 34.54
N LYS A 422 35.65 -35.48 35.54
CA LYS A 422 35.67 -36.95 35.31
C LYS A 422 34.31 -37.66 35.41
N ASP A 423 33.28 -37.05 36.01
CA ASP A 423 31.99 -37.72 36.27
C ASP A 423 30.83 -37.32 35.32
N LEU A 424 31.12 -36.66 34.19
CA LEU A 424 30.12 -36.41 33.14
C LEU A 424 29.98 -37.57 32.13
N ASN A 425 30.55 -38.74 32.45
CA ASN A 425 30.37 -39.99 31.73
C ASN A 425 29.09 -40.75 32.16
N VAL A 426 28.10 -40.04 32.70
CA VAL A 426 26.74 -40.56 32.91
C VAL A 426 26.14 -40.89 31.53
N ASN A 427 25.32 -41.94 31.43
CA ASN A 427 24.62 -42.28 30.19
C ASN A 427 23.56 -41.23 29.84
N VAL A 428 23.99 -40.06 29.33
CA VAL A 428 23.16 -38.88 29.08
C VAL A 428 22.05 -39.14 28.03
N ASP A 429 22.16 -40.21 27.23
CA ASP A 429 21.14 -40.59 26.23
C ASP A 429 19.86 -41.10 26.92
N SER A 430 19.98 -41.65 28.13
CA SER A 430 18.81 -42.04 28.93
C SER A 430 18.11 -40.84 29.62
N ILE A 431 18.76 -39.68 29.67
CA ILE A 431 18.32 -38.49 30.40
C ILE A 431 17.77 -37.42 29.45
N LEU A 432 18.34 -37.30 28.24
CA LEU A 432 17.93 -36.31 27.25
C LEU A 432 16.63 -36.73 26.56
N PRO A 433 15.56 -35.92 26.61
CA PRO A 433 14.36 -36.15 25.82
C PRO A 433 14.65 -36.31 24.33
N ASP A 434 13.97 -37.24 23.64
CA ASP A 434 14.07 -37.42 22.19
C ASP A 434 13.38 -36.29 21.41
N THR A 435 12.39 -35.63 22.01
CA THR A 435 11.60 -34.59 21.36
C THR A 435 11.47 -33.34 22.23
N ILE A 436 11.22 -32.20 21.58
CA ILE A 436 10.88 -30.95 22.27
C ILE A 436 9.65 -31.16 23.18
N THR A 437 8.65 -31.93 22.74
CA THR A 437 7.44 -32.22 23.52
C THR A 437 7.74 -32.97 24.82
N ALA A 438 8.65 -33.95 24.80
CA ALA A 438 9.09 -34.66 25.99
C ALA A 438 9.88 -33.75 26.95
N ALA A 439 10.66 -32.80 26.42
CA ALA A 439 11.33 -31.79 27.22
C ALA A 439 10.33 -30.81 27.90
N LEU A 440 9.30 -30.37 27.17
CA LEU A 440 8.21 -29.56 27.75
C LEU A 440 7.45 -30.32 28.84
N ASP A 441 7.26 -31.63 28.69
CA ASP A 441 6.59 -32.48 29.69
C ASP A 441 7.37 -32.60 30.99
N LEU A 442 8.69 -32.75 30.91
CA LEU A 442 9.55 -32.71 32.10
C LEU A 442 9.46 -31.36 32.81
N ARG A 443 9.31 -30.27 32.06
CA ARG A 443 9.20 -28.92 32.60
C ARG A 443 7.85 -28.70 33.29
N LEU A 444 6.76 -29.15 32.66
CA LEU A 444 5.41 -29.12 33.24
C LEU A 444 5.30 -30.01 34.48
N GLY A 445 5.99 -31.15 34.51
CA GLY A 445 5.99 -32.07 35.65
C GLY A 445 6.63 -31.52 36.93
N ARG A 446 7.34 -30.37 36.84
CA ARG A 446 7.93 -29.67 38.00
C ARG A 446 6.98 -28.69 38.67
N LEU A 447 5.87 -28.36 38.00
CA LEU A 447 4.85 -27.47 38.54
C LEU A 447 3.86 -28.25 39.40
N SER A 448 3.23 -27.54 40.33
CA SER A 448 2.10 -28.04 41.08
C SER A 448 0.98 -28.45 40.13
N GLN A 449 0.23 -29.48 40.50
CA GLN A 449 -0.93 -29.92 39.70
C GLN A 449 -1.99 -28.81 39.57
N ALA A 450 -2.05 -27.88 40.53
CA ALA A 450 -2.91 -26.71 40.45
C ALA A 450 -2.43 -25.72 39.38
N CYS A 451 -1.13 -25.43 39.33
CA CYS A 451 -0.54 -24.54 38.32
C CYS A 451 -0.70 -25.12 36.90
N VAL A 452 -0.45 -26.43 36.70
CA VAL A 452 -0.68 -27.07 35.38
C VAL A 452 -2.15 -27.01 34.96
N ARG A 453 -3.10 -27.17 35.89
CA ARG A 453 -4.53 -26.99 35.59
C ARG A 453 -4.87 -25.55 35.20
N LEU A 454 -4.27 -24.55 35.85
CA LEU A 454 -4.44 -23.14 35.49
C LEU A 454 -3.86 -22.87 34.08
N LEU A 455 -2.65 -23.37 33.80
CA LEU A 455 -2.00 -23.22 32.49
C LEU A 455 -2.79 -23.91 31.37
N ASN A 456 -3.44 -25.04 31.64
CA ASN A 456 -4.36 -25.68 30.70
C ASN A 456 -5.57 -24.80 30.36
N LYS A 457 -6.12 -24.06 31.32
CA LYS A 457 -7.21 -23.09 31.08
C LYS A 457 -6.71 -21.89 30.29
N ALA A 458 -5.55 -21.36 30.69
CA ALA A 458 -4.87 -20.29 29.97
C ALA A 458 -4.58 -20.65 28.51
N ALA A 459 -4.16 -21.89 28.23
CA ALA A 459 -3.91 -22.37 26.88
C ALA A 459 -5.17 -22.37 25.98
N VAL A 460 -6.37 -22.44 26.55
CA VAL A 460 -7.65 -22.29 25.82
C VAL A 460 -7.96 -20.84 25.51
N LEU A 461 -7.63 -19.90 26.41
CA LEU A 461 -7.67 -18.45 26.14
C LEU A 461 -6.59 -18.06 25.11
N GLY A 462 -5.51 -18.85 25.06
CA GLY A 462 -4.52 -18.89 24.00
C GLY A 462 -3.12 -18.44 24.40
N GLY A 463 -2.38 -17.77 23.51
CA GLY A 463 -0.97 -17.40 23.72
C GLY A 463 -0.72 -16.31 24.77
N SER A 464 -1.71 -15.48 25.02
CA SER A 464 -1.73 -14.44 26.06
C SER A 464 -3.13 -14.30 26.65
N PHE A 465 -3.21 -13.86 27.90
CA PHE A 465 -4.47 -13.67 28.62
C PHE A 465 -4.34 -12.62 29.71
N GLU A 466 -5.45 -11.94 30.01
CA GLU A 466 -5.52 -10.95 31.09
C GLU A 466 -5.80 -11.63 32.44
N PHE A 467 -5.34 -10.99 33.51
CA PHE A 467 -5.54 -11.45 34.89
C PHE A 467 -7.03 -11.71 35.20
N ASN A 468 -7.90 -10.73 34.92
CA ASN A 468 -9.33 -10.85 35.23
C ASN A 468 -9.97 -12.05 34.52
N THR A 469 -9.62 -12.29 33.25
CA THR A 469 -10.16 -13.39 32.46
C THR A 469 -9.73 -14.76 33.00
N ILE A 470 -8.47 -14.92 33.44
CA ILE A 470 -8.01 -16.20 33.99
C ILE A 470 -8.56 -16.45 35.40
N THR A 471 -8.73 -15.40 36.21
CA THR A 471 -9.37 -15.49 37.54
C THR A 471 -10.83 -15.95 37.41
N GLU A 472 -11.57 -15.37 36.47
CA GLU A 472 -12.94 -15.80 36.15
C GLU A 472 -13.00 -17.24 35.59
N MET A 473 -11.94 -17.72 34.93
CA MET A 473 -11.81 -19.12 34.51
C MET A 473 -11.53 -20.07 35.71
N GLU A 474 -11.07 -19.55 36.85
CA GLU A 474 -10.79 -20.32 38.08
C GLU A 474 -11.98 -20.36 39.06
N ALA A 475 -12.73 -19.26 39.20
CA ALA A 475 -13.73 -18.95 40.24
C ALA A 475 -14.83 -19.99 40.59
N ASN A 476 -14.98 -21.10 39.85
CA ASN A 476 -15.97 -22.15 40.15
C ASN A 476 -15.38 -23.35 40.93
N ILE A 477 -14.19 -23.18 41.53
CA ILE A 477 -13.63 -24.13 42.50
C ILE A 477 -13.82 -23.56 43.90
N PRO A 478 -14.45 -24.29 44.85
CA PRO A 478 -14.54 -23.85 46.24
C PRO A 478 -13.14 -23.56 46.81
N GLY A 479 -12.88 -22.33 47.25
CA GLY A 479 -11.57 -21.88 47.75
C GLY A 479 -10.67 -21.15 46.73
N SER A 480 -11.18 -20.82 45.53
CA SER A 480 -10.49 -19.99 44.54
C SER A 480 -10.53 -18.51 44.94
N ASP A 481 -9.62 -18.10 45.84
CA ASP A 481 -9.35 -16.69 46.12
C ASP A 481 -8.46 -16.08 45.02
N GLU A 482 -8.55 -14.76 44.81
CA GLU A 482 -7.70 -14.02 43.86
C GLU A 482 -6.21 -14.25 44.17
N ASP A 483 -5.88 -14.29 45.47
CA ASP A 483 -4.54 -14.57 45.98
C ASP A 483 -4.02 -15.95 45.55
N VAL A 484 -4.88 -16.98 45.50
CA VAL A 484 -4.47 -18.33 45.06
C VAL A 484 -4.12 -18.33 43.56
N VAL A 485 -4.87 -17.59 42.74
CA VAL A 485 -4.57 -17.46 41.30
C VAL A 485 -3.24 -16.74 41.12
N LEU A 486 -2.98 -15.68 41.89
CA LEU A 486 -1.70 -14.97 41.89
C LEU A 486 -0.53 -15.89 42.29
N GLU A 487 -0.67 -16.69 43.36
CA GLU A 487 0.37 -17.65 43.77
C GLU A 487 0.73 -18.65 42.66
N LEU A 488 -0.28 -19.15 41.94
CA LEU A 488 -0.08 -20.08 40.82
C LEU A 488 0.54 -19.40 39.58
N LEU A 489 0.19 -18.14 39.32
CA LEU A 489 0.80 -17.34 38.26
C LEU A 489 2.26 -17.02 38.60
N GLU A 490 2.57 -16.67 39.84
CA GLU A 490 3.94 -16.48 40.31
C GLU A 490 4.76 -17.77 40.22
N GLU A 491 4.18 -18.92 40.53
CA GLU A 491 4.81 -20.23 40.32
C GLU A 491 5.18 -20.43 38.85
N ALA A 492 4.25 -20.15 37.94
CA ALA A 492 4.45 -20.25 36.49
C ALA A 492 5.50 -19.24 35.97
N LEU A 493 5.52 -18.01 36.51
CA LEU A 493 6.52 -16.98 36.20
C LEU A 493 7.92 -17.41 36.67
N ARG A 494 8.05 -17.91 37.92
CA ARG A 494 9.31 -18.41 38.48
C ARG A 494 9.86 -19.61 37.72
N ALA A 495 8.97 -20.48 37.22
CA ALA A 495 9.34 -21.60 36.35
C ALA A 495 9.62 -21.19 34.89
N GLY A 496 9.44 -19.91 34.55
CA GLY A 496 9.60 -19.35 33.21
C GLY A 496 8.62 -19.89 32.18
N MET A 497 7.45 -20.37 32.61
CA MET A 497 6.37 -20.77 31.70
C MET A 497 5.63 -19.55 31.15
N LEU A 498 5.49 -18.53 31.99
CA LEU A 498 4.84 -17.28 31.66
C LEU A 498 5.84 -16.11 31.71
N THR A 499 5.46 -15.03 31.04
CA THR A 499 6.00 -13.69 31.22
C THR A 499 4.86 -12.71 31.44
N GLU A 500 5.12 -11.63 32.16
CA GLU A 500 4.14 -10.60 32.48
C GLU A 500 4.48 -9.30 31.77
N GLU A 501 3.47 -8.64 31.19
CA GLU A 501 3.57 -7.32 30.59
C GLU A 501 2.41 -6.43 31.06
N GLY A 502 2.67 -5.14 31.26
CA GLY A 502 1.67 -4.14 31.68
C GLY A 502 1.89 -3.61 33.10
N THR A 503 1.04 -2.66 33.51
CA THR A 503 1.03 -2.08 34.85
C THR A 503 -0.40 -1.69 35.24
N GLY A 504 -0.77 -1.80 36.52
CA GLY A 504 -2.08 -1.37 37.01
C GLY A 504 -3.19 -2.35 36.64
N LEU A 505 -4.30 -1.86 36.07
CA LEU A 505 -5.51 -2.64 35.78
C LEU A 505 -5.41 -3.54 34.53
N HIS A 506 -4.33 -3.43 33.75
CA HIS A 506 -4.15 -4.18 32.48
C HIS A 506 -2.88 -5.04 32.52
N ILE A 507 -2.85 -6.01 33.43
CA ILE A 507 -1.77 -7.01 33.50
C ILE A 507 -2.10 -8.16 32.55
N THR A 508 -1.21 -8.37 31.57
CA THR A 508 -1.32 -9.47 30.60
C THR A 508 -0.21 -10.48 30.85
N TYR A 509 -0.60 -11.74 31.01
CA TYR A 509 0.30 -12.87 31.08
C TYR A 509 0.43 -13.52 29.70
N GLN A 510 1.63 -13.99 29.39
CA GLN A 510 1.96 -14.55 28.09
C GLN A 510 2.75 -15.83 28.26
N PHE A 511 2.50 -16.83 27.43
CA PHE A 511 3.35 -18.01 27.40
C PHE A 511 4.74 -17.64 26.87
N TRP A 512 5.77 -18.03 27.62
CA TRP A 512 7.17 -17.75 27.25
C TRP A 512 7.55 -18.33 25.88
N HIS A 513 6.91 -19.43 25.47
CA HIS A 513 7.12 -20.03 24.17
C HIS A 513 5.82 -20.42 23.48
N PRO A 514 5.66 -20.14 22.18
CA PRO A 514 4.43 -20.47 21.43
C PRO A 514 4.07 -21.95 21.37
N LEU A 515 5.04 -22.87 21.56
CA LEU A 515 4.74 -24.31 21.61
C LEU A 515 4.08 -24.75 22.92
N LEU A 516 4.25 -24.01 24.03
CA LEU A 516 3.65 -24.36 25.32
C LEU A 516 2.11 -24.37 25.28
N PRO A 517 1.42 -23.31 24.83
CA PRO A 517 -0.04 -23.32 24.79
C PRO A 517 -0.57 -24.38 23.84
N SER A 518 0.05 -24.59 22.66
CA SER A 518 -0.35 -25.66 21.73
C SER A 518 -0.23 -27.05 22.36
N HIS A 519 0.90 -27.33 23.02
CA HIS A 519 1.14 -28.61 23.69
C HIS A 519 0.17 -28.86 24.86
N LEU A 520 -0.12 -27.83 25.67
CA LEU A 520 -1.11 -27.91 26.74
C LEU A 520 -2.53 -28.12 26.17
N TYR A 521 -2.88 -27.40 25.10
CA TYR A 521 -4.18 -27.50 24.44
C TYR A 521 -4.43 -28.87 23.83
N GLU A 522 -3.44 -29.46 23.15
CA GLU A 522 -3.53 -30.79 22.52
C GLU A 522 -3.71 -31.92 23.54
N LYS A 523 -3.20 -31.75 24.76
CA LYS A 523 -3.38 -32.72 25.86
C LYS A 523 -4.80 -32.74 26.43
N LEU A 524 -5.61 -31.72 26.17
CA LEU A 524 -6.98 -31.66 26.63
C LEU A 524 -7.88 -32.56 25.77
N SER A 525 -8.70 -33.38 26.44
CA SER A 525 -9.76 -34.13 25.77
C SER A 525 -10.73 -33.17 25.07
N ALA A 526 -11.37 -33.63 23.99
CA ALA A 526 -12.30 -32.81 23.22
C ALA A 526 -13.44 -32.23 24.09
N GLY A 527 -13.98 -33.02 25.03
CA GLY A 527 -15.00 -32.56 25.97
C GLY A 527 -14.50 -31.47 26.93
N ARG A 528 -13.24 -31.57 27.39
CA ARG A 528 -12.65 -30.54 28.26
C ARG A 528 -12.38 -29.25 27.49
N ARG A 529 -11.88 -29.35 26.24
CA ARG A 529 -11.72 -28.19 25.35
C ARG A 529 -13.05 -27.47 25.13
N ALA A 530 -14.09 -28.20 24.75
CA ALA A 530 -15.42 -27.62 24.53
C ALA A 530 -15.98 -26.91 25.78
N SER A 531 -15.83 -27.53 26.95
CA SER A 531 -16.26 -26.92 28.22
C SER A 531 -15.49 -25.64 28.56
N LEU A 532 -14.18 -25.60 28.32
CA LEU A 532 -13.36 -24.41 28.59
C LEU A 532 -13.61 -23.30 27.58
N HIS A 533 -13.79 -23.62 26.29
CA HIS A 533 -14.20 -22.63 25.29
C HIS A 533 -15.58 -22.05 25.60
N ARG A 534 -16.54 -22.86 26.08
CA ARG A 534 -17.85 -22.35 26.50
C ARG A 534 -17.72 -21.29 27.59
N ARG A 535 -16.92 -21.60 28.61
CA ARG A 535 -16.67 -20.70 29.74
C ARG A 535 -15.96 -19.42 29.28
N ALA A 536 -14.94 -19.54 28.43
CA ALA A 536 -14.25 -18.38 27.87
C ALA A 536 -15.22 -17.47 27.09
N ALA A 537 -16.13 -18.05 26.29
CA ALA A 537 -17.15 -17.27 25.58
C ALA A 537 -18.12 -16.56 26.54
N GLU A 538 -18.54 -17.20 27.63
CA GLU A 538 -19.42 -16.61 28.66
C GLU A 538 -18.74 -15.42 29.37
N ILE A 539 -17.47 -15.57 29.73
CA ILE A 539 -16.67 -14.50 30.36
C ILE A 539 -16.52 -13.32 29.41
N LEU A 540 -16.13 -13.57 28.15
CA LEU A 540 -15.98 -12.51 27.15
C LEU A 540 -17.32 -11.79 26.88
N GLN A 541 -18.44 -12.52 26.83
CA GLN A 541 -19.76 -11.90 26.71
C GLN A 541 -20.07 -10.94 27.86
N HIS A 542 -19.70 -11.30 29.09
CA HIS A 542 -19.88 -10.42 30.25
C HIS A 542 -18.93 -9.21 30.21
N LEU A 543 -17.66 -9.43 29.83
CA LEU A 543 -16.66 -8.35 29.74
C LEU A 543 -17.01 -7.30 28.68
N TYR A 544 -17.54 -7.73 27.54
CA TYR A 544 -17.94 -6.87 26.43
C TYR A 544 -19.43 -6.50 26.46
N GLN A 545 -20.10 -6.65 27.60
CA GLN A 545 -21.50 -6.29 27.73
C GLN A 545 -21.70 -4.78 27.50
N GLY A 546 -22.49 -4.41 26.49
CA GLY A 546 -22.68 -3.02 26.07
C GLY A 546 -21.77 -2.56 24.92
N ASP A 547 -20.74 -3.36 24.57
CA ASP A 547 -19.86 -3.15 23.40
C ASP A 547 -19.49 -4.50 22.76
N GLU A 548 -20.52 -5.29 22.43
CA GLU A 548 -20.38 -6.68 22.01
C GLU A 548 -19.61 -6.82 20.68
N GLU A 549 -19.64 -5.80 19.83
CA GLU A 549 -18.97 -5.80 18.52
C GLU A 549 -17.45 -5.84 18.63
N ASP A 550 -16.88 -5.23 19.66
CA ASP A 550 -15.44 -5.23 19.91
C ASP A 550 -14.94 -6.61 20.37
N GLY A 551 -15.76 -7.35 21.12
CA GLY A 551 -15.48 -8.73 21.55
C GLY A 551 -15.90 -9.81 20.55
N ALA A 552 -16.70 -9.46 19.53
CA ALA A 552 -17.47 -10.42 18.74
C ALA A 552 -16.63 -11.50 18.04
N MET A 553 -15.45 -11.15 17.53
CA MET A 553 -14.55 -12.11 16.86
C MET A 553 -14.01 -13.16 17.82
N ALA A 554 -13.50 -12.73 18.98
CA ALA A 554 -13.00 -13.63 20.01
C ALA A 554 -14.12 -14.51 20.58
N ILE A 555 -15.29 -13.92 20.84
CA ILE A 555 -16.49 -14.66 21.28
C ILE A 555 -16.87 -15.71 20.24
N THR A 556 -16.93 -15.36 18.95
CA THR A 556 -17.26 -16.29 17.86
C THR A 556 -16.29 -17.46 17.80
N HIS A 557 -14.99 -17.21 17.93
CA HIS A 557 -13.96 -18.25 17.98
C HIS A 557 -14.24 -19.26 19.11
N HIS A 558 -14.45 -18.78 20.34
CA HIS A 558 -14.73 -19.67 21.46
C HIS A 558 -16.08 -20.40 21.31
N LEU A 559 -17.13 -19.74 20.79
CA LEU A 559 -18.43 -20.38 20.59
C LEU A 559 -18.35 -21.55 19.58
N LEU A 560 -17.63 -21.38 18.47
CA LEU A 560 -17.41 -22.43 17.46
C LEU A 560 -16.75 -23.70 18.05
N HIS A 561 -15.77 -23.51 18.95
CA HIS A 561 -15.06 -24.62 19.59
C HIS A 561 -15.77 -25.21 20.81
N SER A 562 -16.82 -24.56 21.31
CA SER A 562 -17.58 -24.99 22.49
C SER A 562 -18.79 -25.90 22.20
N GLY A 563 -19.17 -26.03 20.92
CA GLY A 563 -20.43 -26.64 20.51
C GLY A 563 -21.66 -25.87 21.01
N ALA A 564 -21.58 -24.53 21.06
CA ALA A 564 -22.66 -23.67 21.51
C ALA A 564 -23.89 -23.75 20.59
N ASP A 565 -25.00 -23.17 21.07
CA ASP A 565 -26.21 -23.02 20.29
C ASP A 565 -25.94 -22.25 18.98
N ARG A 566 -26.53 -22.73 17.88
CA ARG A 566 -26.27 -22.21 16.54
C ARG A 566 -26.70 -20.75 16.39
N GLN A 567 -27.81 -20.34 17.02
CA GLN A 567 -28.28 -18.95 16.93
C GLN A 567 -27.31 -17.99 17.62
N LYS A 568 -26.71 -18.40 18.76
CA LYS A 568 -25.66 -17.61 19.42
C LYS A 568 -24.42 -17.45 18.53
N ILE A 569 -23.98 -18.53 17.88
CA ILE A 569 -22.84 -18.46 16.94
C ILE A 569 -23.18 -17.52 15.77
N ALA A 570 -24.38 -17.65 15.20
CA ALA A 570 -24.80 -16.80 14.08
C ALA A 570 -24.81 -15.31 14.45
N HIS A 571 -25.32 -14.97 15.64
CA HIS A 571 -25.38 -13.59 16.12
C HIS A 571 -24.00 -12.95 16.28
N PHE A 572 -23.09 -13.58 17.04
CA PHE A 572 -21.75 -13.03 17.24
C PHE A 572 -20.89 -13.07 15.96
N ALA A 573 -21.08 -14.06 15.10
CA ALA A 573 -20.40 -14.09 13.80
C ALA A 573 -20.87 -12.95 12.90
N GLU A 574 -22.15 -12.58 12.94
CA GLU A 574 -22.64 -11.40 12.20
C GLU A 574 -22.06 -10.10 12.77
N LEU A 575 -22.02 -9.93 14.09
CA LEU A 575 -21.37 -8.76 14.71
C LEU A 575 -19.88 -8.67 14.34
N ALA A 576 -19.18 -9.81 14.35
CA ALA A 576 -17.79 -9.90 13.90
C ALA A 576 -17.64 -9.51 12.42
N GLY A 577 -18.54 -9.98 11.56
CA GLY A 577 -18.60 -9.59 10.14
C GLY A 577 -18.85 -8.09 9.97
N ASN A 578 -19.81 -7.53 10.71
CA ASN A 578 -20.16 -6.11 10.69
C ASN A 578 -18.98 -5.22 11.14
N ARG A 579 -18.23 -5.66 12.16
CA ARG A 579 -17.03 -4.97 12.63
C ARG A 579 -15.92 -5.03 11.57
N ALA A 580 -15.65 -6.22 11.02
CA ALA A 580 -14.66 -6.38 9.95
C ALA A 580 -15.02 -5.56 8.70
N TYR A 581 -16.30 -5.53 8.31
CA TYR A 581 -16.78 -4.74 7.17
C TYR A 581 -16.60 -3.24 7.39
N ARG A 582 -16.83 -2.72 8.60
CA ARG A 582 -16.55 -1.30 8.96
C ARG A 582 -15.06 -0.96 9.03
N LEU A 583 -14.23 -1.95 9.37
CA LEU A 583 -12.77 -1.84 9.25
C LEU A 583 -12.30 -2.08 7.81
N SER A 584 -13.23 -2.35 6.89
CA SER A 584 -12.97 -2.61 5.48
C SER A 584 -12.05 -3.81 5.24
N SER A 585 -12.06 -4.79 6.14
CA SER A 585 -11.47 -6.09 5.91
C SER A 585 -12.50 -7.02 5.28
N PHE A 586 -12.71 -6.90 3.96
CA PHE A 586 -13.68 -7.74 3.23
C PHE A 586 -13.40 -9.24 3.30
N PRO A 587 -12.14 -9.71 3.25
CA PRO A 587 -11.85 -11.13 3.40
C PRO A 587 -12.31 -11.68 4.75
N ASP A 588 -12.04 -10.94 5.83
CA ASP A 588 -12.46 -11.33 7.19
C ASP A 588 -13.97 -11.18 7.36
N ALA A 589 -14.56 -10.09 6.86
CA ALA A 589 -16.01 -9.89 6.87
C ALA A 589 -16.72 -11.04 6.15
N GLY A 590 -16.28 -11.39 4.94
CA GLY A 590 -16.81 -12.50 4.17
C GLY A 590 -16.61 -13.87 4.85
N LYS A 591 -15.54 -14.05 5.64
CA LYS A 591 -15.37 -15.24 6.48
C LYS A 591 -16.43 -15.30 7.58
N TYR A 592 -16.60 -14.23 8.35
CA TYR A 592 -17.55 -14.22 9.47
C TYR A 592 -19.01 -14.25 9.02
N TYR A 593 -19.38 -13.54 7.94
CA TYR A 593 -20.72 -13.65 7.36
C TYR A 593 -21.03 -15.06 6.85
N ARG A 594 -20.03 -15.77 6.32
CA ARG A 594 -20.19 -17.18 5.93
C ARG A 594 -20.40 -18.08 7.14
N ILE A 595 -19.67 -17.85 8.24
CA ILE A 595 -19.89 -18.55 9.50
C ILE A 595 -21.32 -18.28 9.98
N ALA A 596 -21.76 -17.02 10.01
CA ALA A 596 -23.11 -16.65 10.44
C ALA A 596 -24.18 -17.37 9.59
N ALA A 597 -24.06 -17.32 8.26
CA ALA A 597 -24.98 -17.95 7.32
C ALA A 597 -25.09 -19.48 7.53
N GLN A 598 -23.99 -20.16 7.83
CA GLN A 598 -23.97 -21.62 8.06
C GLN A 598 -24.67 -22.03 9.37
N GLN A 599 -24.81 -21.12 10.32
CA GLN A 599 -25.40 -21.40 11.64
C GLN A 599 -26.88 -20.98 11.75
N LEU A 600 -27.44 -20.34 10.72
CA LEU A 600 -28.86 -19.99 10.70
C LEU A 600 -29.75 -21.25 10.66
N GLY A 601 -30.89 -21.16 11.34
CA GLY A 601 -31.90 -22.23 11.38
C GLY A 601 -32.77 -22.30 10.13
N THR A 602 -33.80 -23.13 10.18
CA THR A 602 -34.80 -23.29 9.10
C THR A 602 -36.11 -22.63 9.52
N GLY A 603 -36.31 -21.37 9.14
CA GLY A 603 -37.52 -20.58 9.42
C GLY A 603 -37.55 -19.32 8.55
N HIS A 604 -38.68 -18.60 8.51
CA HIS A 604 -38.83 -17.41 7.65
C HIS A 604 -37.79 -16.32 7.99
N ASP A 605 -37.71 -15.92 9.27
CA ASP A 605 -36.74 -14.92 9.74
C ASP A 605 -35.29 -15.33 9.46
N ALA A 606 -34.99 -16.64 9.56
CA ALA A 606 -33.67 -17.17 9.26
C ALA A 606 -33.35 -17.11 7.77
N GLN A 607 -34.34 -17.28 6.89
CA GLN A 607 -34.18 -17.13 5.44
C GLN A 607 -33.97 -15.66 5.05
N GLU A 608 -34.71 -14.73 5.64
CA GLU A 608 -34.51 -13.30 5.40
C GLU A 608 -33.11 -12.84 5.84
N ARG A 609 -32.69 -13.27 7.03
CA ARG A 609 -31.34 -13.00 7.54
C ARG A 609 -30.26 -13.65 6.68
N LEU A 610 -30.50 -14.86 6.15
CA LEU A 610 -29.59 -15.52 5.22
C LEU A 610 -29.46 -14.73 3.91
N ALA A 611 -30.56 -14.25 3.32
CA ALA A 611 -30.52 -13.42 2.12
C ALA A 611 -29.69 -12.14 2.37
N TYR A 612 -29.88 -11.49 3.51
CA TYR A 612 -29.12 -10.31 3.89
C TYR A 612 -27.61 -10.58 4.05
N LEU A 613 -27.21 -11.70 4.67
CA LEU A 613 -25.81 -12.11 4.75
C LEU A 613 -25.22 -12.46 3.38
N LEU A 614 -26.02 -13.06 2.48
CA LEU A 614 -25.60 -13.35 1.10
C LEU A 614 -25.36 -12.08 0.28
N GLU A 615 -26.12 -11.00 0.51
CA GLU A 615 -25.85 -9.69 -0.08
C GLU A 615 -24.44 -9.18 0.31
N PHE A 616 -24.08 -9.26 1.60
CA PHE A 616 -22.73 -8.89 2.07
C PHE A 616 -21.63 -9.79 1.51
N LEU A 617 -21.87 -11.11 1.45
CA LEU A 617 -20.93 -12.05 0.85
C LEU A 617 -20.71 -11.76 -0.65
N GLY A 618 -21.79 -11.40 -1.36
CA GLY A 618 -21.74 -10.93 -2.73
C GLY A 618 -20.87 -9.67 -2.88
N GLU A 619 -21.10 -8.67 -2.04
CA GLU A 619 -20.38 -7.40 -2.07
C GLU A 619 -18.89 -7.58 -1.74
N CYS A 620 -18.56 -8.30 -0.67
CA CYS A 620 -17.17 -8.61 -0.31
C CYS A 620 -16.44 -9.37 -1.44
N SER A 621 -17.10 -10.38 -2.01
CA SER A 621 -16.52 -11.16 -3.12
C SER A 621 -16.32 -10.33 -4.39
N TYR A 622 -17.22 -9.38 -4.67
CA TYR A 622 -17.10 -8.50 -5.83
C TYR A 622 -15.94 -7.51 -5.66
N ILE A 623 -15.77 -6.94 -4.46
CA ILE A 623 -14.65 -6.04 -4.12
C ILE A 623 -13.31 -6.77 -4.21
N GLU A 624 -13.26 -8.03 -3.77
CA GLU A 624 -12.07 -8.90 -3.89
C GLU A 624 -11.77 -9.35 -5.35
N GLY A 625 -12.56 -8.92 -6.34
CA GLY A 625 -12.41 -9.32 -7.74
C GLY A 625 -12.90 -10.74 -8.05
N MET A 626 -13.56 -11.42 -7.10
CA MET A 626 -14.11 -12.76 -7.28
C MET A 626 -15.51 -12.74 -7.89
N SER A 627 -15.66 -12.15 -9.08
CA SER A 627 -16.95 -11.85 -9.72
C SER A 627 -17.90 -13.05 -9.84
N GLU A 628 -17.40 -14.25 -10.14
CA GLU A 628 -18.24 -15.45 -10.22
C GLU A 628 -18.78 -15.90 -8.86
N LYS A 629 -17.98 -15.76 -7.79
CA LYS A 629 -18.46 -16.05 -6.43
C LYS A 629 -19.50 -15.02 -6.00
N ALA A 630 -19.24 -13.74 -6.30
CA ALA A 630 -20.19 -12.66 -6.02
C ALA A 630 -21.55 -12.92 -6.67
N ARG A 631 -21.55 -13.24 -7.97
CA ARG A 631 -22.76 -13.58 -8.73
C ARG A 631 -23.55 -14.71 -8.07
N ARG A 632 -22.89 -15.80 -7.70
CA ARG A 632 -23.55 -16.96 -7.05
C ARG A 632 -24.20 -16.59 -5.73
N PHE A 633 -23.59 -15.72 -4.92
CA PHE A 633 -24.19 -15.26 -3.67
C PHE A 633 -25.44 -14.41 -3.93
N TYR A 634 -25.41 -13.51 -4.92
CA TYR A 634 -26.59 -12.73 -5.31
C TYR A 634 -27.70 -13.60 -5.91
N GLU A 635 -27.37 -14.62 -6.71
CA GLU A 635 -28.34 -15.59 -7.23
C GLU A 635 -29.02 -16.37 -6.09
N GLN A 636 -28.26 -16.80 -5.08
CA GLN A 636 -28.81 -17.47 -3.91
C GLN A 636 -29.73 -16.55 -3.09
N ALA A 637 -29.34 -15.30 -2.88
CA ALA A 637 -30.19 -14.31 -2.20
C ALA A 637 -31.49 -14.07 -2.99
N LEU A 638 -31.40 -13.99 -4.32
CA LEU A 638 -32.56 -13.83 -5.21
C LEU A 638 -33.53 -15.01 -5.10
N GLU A 639 -33.03 -16.25 -5.11
CA GLU A 639 -33.86 -17.44 -4.94
C GLU A 639 -34.63 -17.44 -3.61
N ILE A 640 -34.01 -16.96 -2.52
CA ILE A 640 -34.66 -16.85 -1.22
C ILE A 640 -35.81 -15.86 -1.29
N HIS A 641 -35.59 -14.67 -1.84
CA HIS A 641 -36.63 -13.66 -1.99
C HIS A 641 -37.78 -14.12 -2.90
N GLN A 642 -37.49 -14.88 -3.96
CA GLN A 642 -38.52 -15.44 -4.86
C GLN A 642 -39.41 -16.49 -4.20
N ARG A 643 -38.88 -17.25 -3.23
CA ARG A 643 -39.62 -18.30 -2.51
C ARG A 643 -40.31 -17.78 -1.24
N ALA A 644 -40.07 -16.53 -0.84
CA ALA A 644 -40.61 -15.97 0.38
C ALA A 644 -42.14 -15.84 0.30
N SER A 645 -42.85 -16.35 1.32
CA SER A 645 -44.27 -16.07 1.52
C SER A 645 -44.38 -14.79 2.36
N LEU A 646 -45.09 -13.77 1.84
CA LEU A 646 -45.08 -12.42 2.40
C LEU A 646 -46.51 -11.89 2.58
N ASP A 647 -46.70 -11.08 3.62
CA ASP A 647 -47.90 -10.22 3.76
C ASP A 647 -47.84 -9.06 2.78
N ASN A 648 -49.01 -8.50 2.41
CA ASN A 648 -49.14 -7.45 1.39
C ASN A 648 -48.20 -6.23 1.60
N ALA A 649 -47.87 -5.87 2.84
CA ALA A 649 -46.99 -4.74 3.14
C ALA A 649 -45.51 -5.00 2.77
N ASN A 650 -45.05 -6.26 2.79
CA ASN A 650 -43.66 -6.63 2.52
C ASN A 650 -43.42 -7.03 1.06
N VAL A 651 -44.49 -7.21 0.27
CA VAL A 651 -44.40 -7.58 -1.15
C VAL A 651 -43.66 -6.52 -1.96
N ALA A 652 -43.95 -5.23 -1.74
CA ALA A 652 -43.34 -4.16 -2.52
C ALA A 652 -41.83 -4.00 -2.27
N GLU A 653 -41.40 -4.15 -1.01
CA GLU A 653 -39.98 -4.10 -0.65
C GLU A 653 -39.23 -5.33 -1.20
N ASN A 654 -39.80 -6.52 -1.04
CA ASN A 654 -39.20 -7.75 -1.54
C ASN A 654 -39.03 -7.74 -3.08
N VAL A 655 -40.03 -7.26 -3.82
CA VAL A 655 -39.95 -7.16 -5.29
C VAL A 655 -38.86 -6.18 -5.72
N GLN A 656 -38.68 -5.07 -5.00
CA GLN A 656 -37.57 -4.16 -5.25
C GLN A 656 -36.21 -4.79 -4.93
N LEU A 657 -36.09 -5.57 -3.86
CA LEU A 657 -34.88 -6.33 -3.54
C LEU A 657 -34.53 -7.34 -4.63
N GLN A 658 -35.52 -8.09 -5.14
CA GLN A 658 -35.33 -9.01 -6.26
C GLN A 658 -34.81 -8.26 -7.50
N ALA A 659 -35.39 -7.09 -7.81
CA ALA A 659 -34.98 -6.28 -8.95
C ALA A 659 -33.55 -5.73 -8.78
N LEU A 660 -33.17 -5.29 -7.58
CA LEU A 660 -31.83 -4.82 -7.27
C LEU A 660 -30.79 -5.96 -7.27
N LEU A 661 -31.14 -7.16 -6.81
CA LEU A 661 -30.29 -8.35 -6.92
C LEU A 661 -30.03 -8.71 -8.39
N LEU A 662 -31.06 -8.70 -9.22
CA LEU A 662 -30.92 -8.86 -10.67
C LEU A 662 -30.02 -7.76 -11.28
N CYS A 663 -30.12 -6.54 -10.77
CA CYS A 663 -29.29 -5.41 -11.19
C CYS A 663 -27.80 -5.62 -10.87
N GLU A 664 -27.46 -6.13 -9.67
CA GLU A 664 -26.07 -6.44 -9.30
C GLU A 664 -25.52 -7.65 -10.08
N ILE A 665 -26.34 -8.69 -10.31
CA ILE A 665 -25.98 -9.82 -11.20
C ILE A 665 -25.69 -9.33 -12.62
N ALA A 666 -26.54 -8.45 -13.16
CA ALA A 666 -26.36 -7.87 -14.48
C ALA A 666 -25.10 -7.00 -14.59
N THR A 667 -24.80 -6.25 -13.54
CA THR A 667 -23.59 -5.43 -13.42
C THR A 667 -22.33 -6.29 -13.53
N ILE A 668 -22.30 -7.45 -12.86
CA ILE A 668 -21.20 -8.41 -12.97
C ILE A 668 -21.07 -8.95 -14.41
N TRP A 669 -22.18 -9.27 -15.08
CA TRP A 669 -22.13 -9.72 -16.48
C TRP A 669 -21.59 -8.66 -17.43
N ARG A 670 -22.05 -7.40 -17.25
CA ARG A 670 -21.57 -6.25 -18.03
C ARG A 670 -20.08 -6.03 -17.85
N ASP A 671 -19.58 -6.06 -16.61
CA ASP A 671 -18.15 -5.83 -16.34
C ASP A 671 -17.25 -6.92 -16.95
N ARG A 672 -17.80 -8.11 -17.21
CA ARG A 672 -17.13 -9.20 -17.95
C ARG A 672 -17.34 -9.14 -19.46
N GLY A 673 -18.01 -8.11 -19.96
CA GLY A 673 -18.30 -7.88 -21.38
C GLY A 673 -19.52 -8.63 -21.92
N ASN A 674 -20.31 -9.31 -21.09
CA ASN A 674 -21.43 -10.13 -21.52
C ASN A 674 -22.75 -9.36 -21.50
N ASN A 675 -22.87 -8.35 -22.37
CA ASN A 675 -24.00 -7.41 -22.39
C ASN A 675 -25.37 -8.05 -22.63
N ARG A 676 -25.41 -9.20 -23.32
CA ARG A 676 -26.65 -9.93 -23.59
C ARG A 676 -27.28 -10.47 -22.30
N GLU A 677 -26.47 -11.12 -21.46
CA GLU A 677 -26.93 -11.65 -20.17
C GLU A 677 -27.27 -10.51 -19.20
N ALA A 678 -26.48 -9.43 -19.22
CA ALA A 678 -26.79 -8.23 -18.45
C ALA A 678 -28.18 -7.66 -18.80
N ARG A 679 -28.48 -7.50 -20.11
CA ARG A 679 -29.79 -7.03 -20.57
C ARG A 679 -30.93 -7.94 -20.11
N ALA A 680 -30.78 -9.25 -20.26
CA ALA A 680 -31.82 -10.20 -19.86
C ALA A 680 -32.17 -10.06 -18.36
N CYS A 681 -31.16 -9.89 -17.51
CA CYS A 681 -31.35 -9.67 -16.08
C CYS A 681 -32.06 -8.32 -15.79
N TYR A 682 -31.66 -7.23 -16.45
CA TYR A 682 -32.33 -5.93 -16.30
C TYR A 682 -33.79 -5.96 -16.77
N GLU A 683 -34.07 -6.58 -17.92
CA GLU A 683 -35.43 -6.76 -18.44
C GLU A 683 -36.30 -7.57 -17.48
N GLN A 684 -35.76 -8.64 -16.90
CA GLN A 684 -36.46 -9.42 -15.89
C GLN A 684 -36.77 -8.59 -14.64
N GLY A 685 -35.81 -7.80 -14.15
CA GLY A 685 -35.99 -6.90 -13.01
C GLY A 685 -37.05 -5.83 -13.27
N GLU A 686 -37.09 -5.27 -14.48
CA GLU A 686 -38.11 -4.30 -14.86
C GLU A 686 -39.51 -4.94 -14.99
N GLN A 687 -39.60 -6.17 -15.52
CA GLN A 687 -40.86 -6.91 -15.64
C GLN A 687 -41.51 -7.19 -14.28
N ILE A 688 -40.72 -7.61 -13.28
CA ILE A 688 -41.26 -7.86 -11.93
C ILE A 688 -41.73 -6.57 -11.25
N LEU A 689 -41.02 -5.46 -11.45
CA LEU A 689 -41.44 -4.14 -10.95
C LEU A 689 -42.72 -3.67 -11.64
N ARG A 690 -42.84 -3.86 -12.96
CA ARG A 690 -44.01 -3.49 -13.76
C ARG A 690 -45.25 -4.26 -13.32
N ALA A 691 -45.12 -5.57 -13.07
CA ALA A 691 -46.22 -6.41 -12.62
C ALA A 691 -46.83 -5.95 -11.29
N GLN A 692 -46.06 -5.23 -10.46
CA GLN A 692 -46.48 -4.72 -9.15
C GLN A 692 -46.69 -3.20 -9.12
N GLY A 693 -46.64 -2.52 -10.27
CA GLY A 693 -46.81 -1.06 -10.35
C GLY A 693 -45.66 -0.24 -9.75
N LEU A 694 -44.47 -0.81 -9.62
CA LEU A 694 -43.30 -0.20 -8.95
C LEU A 694 -42.30 0.47 -9.92
N LEU A 695 -42.76 0.94 -11.08
CA LEU A 695 -41.90 1.57 -12.10
C LEU A 695 -41.40 3.00 -11.74
N GLU A 696 -41.89 3.58 -10.65
CA GLU A 696 -41.40 4.85 -10.09
C GLU A 696 -40.55 4.66 -8.82
N SER A 697 -40.07 3.44 -8.57
CA SER A 697 -39.26 3.09 -7.40
C SER A 697 -37.75 3.36 -7.58
N CYS A 698 -36.99 3.34 -6.48
CA CYS A 698 -35.52 3.42 -6.52
C CYS A 698 -34.91 2.29 -7.35
N ALA A 699 -35.44 1.07 -7.21
CA ALA A 699 -35.00 -0.08 -7.98
C ALA A 699 -35.21 0.12 -9.49
N ALA A 700 -36.36 0.68 -9.89
CA ALA A 700 -36.63 0.99 -11.29
C ALA A 700 -35.67 2.06 -11.83
N ALA A 701 -35.40 3.12 -11.06
CA ALA A 701 -34.45 4.15 -11.42
C ALA A 701 -33.03 3.57 -11.61
N ARG A 702 -32.60 2.68 -10.70
CA ARG A 702 -31.29 2.04 -10.79
C ARG A 702 -31.19 1.11 -12.00
N ILE A 703 -32.20 0.28 -12.27
CA ILE A 703 -32.20 -0.57 -13.47
C ILE A 703 -32.13 0.27 -14.75
N ARG A 704 -32.90 1.35 -14.87
CA ARG A 704 -32.86 2.24 -16.05
C ARG A 704 -31.49 2.89 -16.24
N HIS A 705 -30.85 3.32 -15.16
CA HIS A 705 -29.49 3.85 -15.20
C HIS A 705 -28.51 2.82 -15.78
N GLU A 706 -28.54 1.59 -15.25
CA GLU A 706 -27.61 0.54 -15.69
C GLU A 706 -27.93 0.00 -17.10
N GLN A 707 -29.21 -0.04 -17.50
CA GLN A 707 -29.61 -0.31 -18.90
C GLN A 707 -29.06 0.76 -19.85
N GLY A 708 -29.15 2.03 -19.45
CA GLY A 708 -28.53 3.14 -20.18
C GLY A 708 -27.03 2.96 -20.34
N HIS A 709 -26.34 2.43 -19.32
CA HIS A 709 -24.91 2.14 -19.41
C HIS A 709 -24.60 1.04 -20.43
N VAL A 710 -25.41 -0.03 -20.47
CA VAL A 710 -25.26 -1.08 -21.50
C VAL A 710 -25.48 -0.51 -22.90
N TYR A 711 -26.48 0.35 -23.09
CA TYR A 711 -26.70 1.01 -24.38
C TYR A 711 -25.53 1.92 -24.78
N ALA A 712 -24.91 2.62 -23.83
CA ALA A 712 -23.72 3.42 -24.09
C ALA A 712 -22.53 2.53 -24.55
N ILE A 713 -22.31 1.39 -23.88
CA ILE A 713 -21.26 0.41 -24.27
C ILE A 713 -21.49 -0.15 -25.68
N GLU A 714 -22.75 -0.37 -26.07
CA GLU A 714 -23.11 -0.84 -27.41
C GLU A 714 -23.12 0.26 -28.48
N GLY A 715 -22.90 1.52 -28.10
CA GLY A 715 -22.91 2.66 -29.01
C GLY A 715 -24.31 3.18 -29.39
N LYS A 716 -25.36 2.80 -28.64
CA LYS A 716 -26.75 3.29 -28.80
C LYS A 716 -26.96 4.53 -27.93
N TYR A 717 -26.27 5.62 -28.26
CA TYR A 717 -26.18 6.80 -27.39
C TYR A 717 -27.51 7.52 -27.16
N GLU A 718 -28.40 7.60 -28.15
CA GLU A 718 -29.73 8.21 -27.98
C GLU A 718 -30.62 7.43 -27.00
N ASP A 719 -30.64 6.09 -27.12
CA ASP A 719 -31.35 5.22 -26.18
C ASP A 719 -30.76 5.31 -24.78
N ALA A 720 -29.43 5.36 -24.69
CA ALA A 720 -28.71 5.55 -23.45
C ALA A 720 -29.10 6.88 -22.77
N ARG A 721 -29.05 8.00 -23.49
CA ARG A 721 -29.44 9.33 -22.97
C ARG A 721 -30.87 9.34 -22.46
N ARG A 722 -31.81 8.78 -23.23
CA ARG A 722 -33.22 8.71 -22.82
C ARG A 722 -33.38 7.95 -21.50
N MET A 723 -32.81 6.75 -21.40
CA MET A 723 -32.91 5.91 -20.21
C MET A 723 -32.28 6.56 -18.97
N VAL A 724 -31.10 7.17 -19.12
CA VAL A 724 -30.40 7.80 -17.99
C VAL A 724 -31.11 9.09 -17.54
N ASN A 725 -31.69 9.86 -18.45
CA ASN A 725 -32.51 11.03 -18.10
C ASN A 725 -33.79 10.65 -17.36
N GLU A 726 -34.43 9.54 -17.74
CA GLU A 726 -35.57 9.00 -17.00
C GLU A 726 -35.16 8.53 -15.59
N ALA A 727 -34.01 7.88 -15.45
CA ALA A 727 -33.46 7.49 -14.16
C ALA A 727 -33.12 8.71 -13.27
N LEU A 728 -32.47 9.74 -13.83
CA LEU A 728 -32.11 10.96 -13.12
C LEU A 728 -33.34 11.65 -12.53
N LYS A 729 -34.41 11.82 -13.33
CA LYS A 729 -35.68 12.41 -12.87
C LYS A 729 -36.28 11.64 -11.69
N LEU A 730 -36.18 10.31 -11.71
CA LEU A 730 -36.65 9.48 -10.59
C LEU A 730 -35.77 9.65 -9.35
N PHE A 731 -34.43 9.62 -9.50
CA PHE A 731 -33.52 9.83 -8.36
C PHE A 731 -33.76 11.17 -7.68
N GLU A 732 -33.88 12.26 -8.44
CA GLU A 732 -34.16 13.60 -7.92
C GLU A 732 -35.51 13.68 -7.21
N LYS A 733 -36.56 13.06 -7.78
CA LYS A 733 -37.90 13.00 -7.18
C LYS A 733 -37.89 12.26 -5.84
N ILE A 734 -37.17 11.14 -5.74
CA ILE A 734 -37.17 10.28 -4.56
C ILE A 734 -36.35 10.90 -3.42
N ILE A 735 -35.15 11.41 -3.72
CA ILE A 735 -34.28 12.04 -2.72
C ILE A 735 -34.93 13.29 -2.13
N GLY A 736 -35.68 14.06 -2.93
CA GLY A 736 -36.43 15.21 -2.43
C GLY A 736 -37.58 14.89 -1.46
N GLN A 737 -37.99 13.62 -1.33
CA GLN A 737 -39.14 13.19 -0.53
C GLN A 737 -38.77 12.46 0.77
N HIS A 738 -37.52 12.00 0.91
CA HIS A 738 -37.10 11.19 2.07
C HIS A 738 -36.16 11.99 2.98
N GLU A 739 -36.61 12.33 4.19
CA GLU A 739 -35.66 12.61 5.27
C GLU A 739 -34.89 11.32 5.60
N PRO A 740 -33.56 11.39 5.81
CA PRO A 740 -32.76 10.20 6.10
C PRO A 740 -33.28 9.54 7.38
N LYS A 741 -33.95 8.39 7.24
CA LYS A 741 -34.39 7.58 8.38
C LYS A 741 -33.19 7.32 9.30
N SER A 742 -33.43 7.52 10.59
CA SER A 742 -32.50 7.31 11.71
C SER A 742 -31.44 6.23 11.43
N ARG A 743 -30.17 6.64 11.53
CA ARG A 743 -28.97 5.84 11.34
C ARG A 743 -29.05 4.54 12.15
N SER A 744 -29.22 3.40 11.48
CA SER A 744 -28.89 2.09 12.04
C SER A 744 -27.39 2.04 12.30
N SER A 745 -26.96 1.56 13.47
CA SER A 745 -25.54 1.30 13.78
C SER A 745 -24.94 0.18 12.92
N SER A 746 -25.78 -0.68 12.34
CA SER A 746 -25.35 -1.78 11.47
C SER A 746 -25.00 -1.30 10.05
N PRO A 747 -23.95 -1.87 9.42
CA PRO A 747 -23.60 -1.56 8.04
C PRO A 747 -24.77 -1.90 7.09
N SER A 748 -24.90 -1.17 5.98
CA SER A 748 -25.93 -1.40 4.97
C SER A 748 -25.29 -1.78 3.66
N THR A 749 -25.79 -2.81 2.97
CA THR A 749 -25.28 -3.27 1.67
C THR A 749 -25.59 -2.27 0.56
N ILE A 750 -24.91 -2.38 -0.58
CA ILE A 750 -25.23 -1.54 -1.76
C ILE A 750 -26.70 -1.66 -2.19
N ILE A 751 -27.26 -2.86 -2.10
CA ILE A 751 -28.66 -3.16 -2.44
C ILE A 751 -29.60 -2.44 -1.48
N ARG A 752 -29.32 -2.49 -0.17
CA ARG A 752 -30.15 -1.81 0.84
C ARG A 752 -30.05 -0.30 0.75
N ARG A 753 -28.87 0.25 0.44
CA ARG A 753 -28.73 1.69 0.16
C ARG A 753 -29.55 2.11 -1.06
N ALA A 754 -29.48 1.33 -2.16
CA ALA A 754 -30.25 1.60 -3.37
C ALA A 754 -31.76 1.48 -3.15
N LEU A 755 -32.21 0.53 -2.33
CA LEU A 755 -33.63 0.36 -1.97
C LEU A 755 -34.24 1.62 -1.35
N TYR A 756 -33.51 2.28 -0.45
CA TYR A 756 -33.98 3.47 0.26
C TYR A 756 -33.56 4.81 -0.38
N GLY A 757 -32.85 4.76 -1.51
CA GLY A 757 -32.32 5.92 -2.23
C GLY A 757 -30.92 6.32 -1.74
N ASP A 758 -29.89 6.04 -2.55
CA ASP A 758 -28.52 6.47 -2.26
C ASP A 758 -28.33 7.91 -2.73
N PRO A 759 -27.91 8.87 -1.87
CA PRO A 759 -27.75 10.27 -2.26
C PRO A 759 -26.75 10.49 -3.42
N ILE A 760 -25.93 9.51 -3.76
CA ILE A 760 -24.98 9.60 -4.89
C ILE A 760 -25.57 9.18 -6.24
N ASP A 761 -26.76 8.59 -6.28
CA ASP A 761 -27.36 8.07 -7.52
C ASP A 761 -27.59 9.16 -8.59
N PRO A 762 -28.02 10.40 -8.28
CA PRO A 762 -28.02 11.49 -9.25
C PRO A 762 -26.62 11.77 -9.83
N GLY A 763 -25.59 11.64 -8.99
CA GLY A 763 -24.19 11.76 -9.43
C GLY A 763 -23.81 10.68 -10.43
N ARG A 764 -24.26 9.43 -10.23
CA ARG A 764 -24.05 8.32 -11.19
C ARG A 764 -24.74 8.57 -12.52
N ALA A 765 -25.94 9.13 -12.50
CA ALA A 765 -26.67 9.48 -13.72
C ALA A 765 -25.99 10.62 -14.48
N HIS A 766 -25.58 11.68 -13.79
CA HIS A 766 -24.81 12.75 -14.40
C HIS A 766 -23.46 12.29 -14.95
N TRP A 767 -22.72 11.44 -14.22
CA TRP A 767 -21.47 10.88 -14.73
C TRP A 767 -21.68 10.14 -16.06
N LEU A 768 -22.71 9.29 -16.14
CA LEU A 768 -23.00 8.53 -17.35
C LEU A 768 -23.49 9.41 -18.51
N LEU A 769 -24.32 10.44 -18.24
CA LEU A 769 -24.68 11.43 -19.25
C LEU A 769 -23.46 12.19 -19.78
N GLY A 770 -22.51 12.53 -18.89
CA GLY A 770 -21.25 13.15 -19.25
C GLY A 770 -20.39 12.26 -20.17
N LEU A 771 -20.35 10.96 -19.88
CA LEU A 771 -19.65 9.95 -20.69
C LEU A 771 -20.28 9.78 -22.07
N ILE A 772 -21.61 9.73 -22.15
CA ILE A 772 -22.33 9.63 -23.42
C ILE A 772 -22.09 10.90 -24.26
N ALA A 773 -22.18 12.07 -23.64
CA ALA A 773 -21.92 13.35 -24.32
C ALA A 773 -20.48 13.48 -24.82
N ASP A 774 -19.47 13.05 -24.03
CA ASP A 774 -18.07 13.03 -24.48
C ASP A 774 -17.89 12.10 -25.69
N THR A 775 -18.50 10.93 -25.65
CA THR A 775 -18.42 9.93 -26.72
C THR A 775 -19.05 10.42 -28.02
N ASP A 776 -20.14 11.19 -27.94
CA ASP A 776 -20.80 11.86 -29.07
C ASP A 776 -20.08 13.13 -29.55
N GLY A 777 -19.01 13.57 -28.85
CA GLY A 777 -18.25 14.78 -29.19
C GLY A 777 -18.88 16.09 -28.71
N GLN A 778 -19.83 16.04 -27.77
CA GLN A 778 -20.52 17.20 -27.19
C GLN A 778 -19.83 17.66 -25.90
N SER A 779 -18.67 18.33 -26.07
CA SER A 779 -17.76 18.63 -24.96
C SER A 779 -18.40 19.51 -23.87
N SER A 780 -19.23 20.48 -24.26
CA SER A 780 -19.85 21.45 -23.35
C SER A 780 -20.90 20.82 -22.44
N GLU A 781 -21.74 19.93 -22.99
CA GLU A 781 -22.71 19.14 -22.23
C GLU A 781 -21.99 18.15 -21.30
N SER A 782 -20.95 17.48 -21.81
CA SER A 782 -20.11 16.58 -21.03
C SER A 782 -19.50 17.26 -19.81
N LEU A 783 -18.87 18.42 -20.00
CA LEU A 783 -18.25 19.19 -18.93
C LEU A 783 -19.25 19.61 -17.85
N MET A 784 -20.46 20.02 -18.25
CA MET A 784 -21.53 20.37 -17.31
C MET A 784 -21.88 19.18 -16.43
N HIS A 785 -22.17 18.04 -17.03
CA HIS A 785 -22.55 16.83 -16.31
C HIS A 785 -21.46 16.29 -15.39
N TYR A 786 -20.20 16.25 -15.85
CA TYR A 786 -19.08 15.84 -15.00
C TYR A 786 -18.86 16.76 -13.81
N LYS A 787 -19.05 18.07 -13.96
CA LYS A 787 -18.94 19.01 -12.83
C LYS A 787 -20.02 18.76 -11.77
N VAL A 788 -21.26 18.49 -12.19
CA VAL A 788 -22.35 18.17 -11.26
C VAL A 788 -22.08 16.85 -10.55
N ALA A 789 -21.68 15.80 -11.29
CA ALA A 789 -21.32 14.52 -10.71
C ALA A 789 -20.17 14.66 -9.70
N LEU A 790 -19.11 15.40 -10.06
CA LEU A 790 -17.97 15.66 -9.19
C LEU A 790 -18.38 16.37 -7.90
N ALA A 791 -19.22 17.39 -7.98
CA ALA A 791 -19.72 18.12 -6.81
C ALA A 791 -20.52 17.22 -5.86
N LEU A 792 -21.41 16.37 -6.40
CA LEU A 792 -22.17 15.40 -5.60
C LEU A 792 -21.25 14.37 -4.93
N TYR A 793 -20.24 13.88 -5.65
CA TYR A 793 -19.27 12.94 -5.09
C TYR A 793 -18.34 13.58 -4.05
N GLU A 794 -17.96 14.84 -4.23
CA GLU A 794 -17.20 15.60 -3.22
C GLU A 794 -18.03 15.86 -1.97
N GLN A 795 -19.29 16.29 -2.13
CA GLN A 795 -20.24 16.52 -1.03
C GLN A 795 -20.44 15.27 -0.16
N HIS A 796 -20.54 14.10 -0.79
CA HIS A 796 -20.70 12.83 -0.08
C HIS A 796 -19.38 12.08 0.19
N SER A 797 -18.23 12.74 0.01
CA SER A 797 -16.89 12.20 0.28
C SER A 797 -16.62 10.84 -0.38
N ARG A 798 -16.74 10.79 -1.72
CA ARG A 798 -16.65 9.59 -2.55
C ARG A 798 -15.37 9.52 -3.41
N PRO A 799 -14.15 9.38 -2.86
CA PRO A 799 -12.90 9.46 -3.62
C PRO A 799 -12.78 8.49 -4.81
N ARG A 800 -13.39 7.30 -4.77
CA ARG A 800 -13.43 6.39 -5.95
C ARG A 800 -14.14 7.06 -7.13
N TYR A 801 -15.33 7.61 -6.89
CA TYR A 801 -16.12 8.27 -7.93
C TYR A 801 -15.52 9.62 -8.33
N ILE A 802 -14.92 10.35 -7.39
CA ILE A 802 -14.12 11.56 -7.69
C ILE A 802 -12.96 11.21 -8.63
N ALA A 803 -12.26 10.09 -8.39
CA ALA A 803 -11.16 9.64 -9.24
C ALA A 803 -11.64 9.24 -10.64
N ILE A 804 -12.78 8.53 -10.74
CA ILE A 804 -13.42 8.19 -12.03
C ILE A 804 -13.75 9.46 -12.81
N VAL A 805 -14.52 10.39 -12.22
CA VAL A 805 -14.91 11.63 -12.90
C VAL A 805 -13.69 12.51 -13.22
N SER A 806 -12.67 12.54 -12.36
CA SER A 806 -11.43 13.28 -12.64
C SER A 806 -10.66 12.68 -13.81
N ASN A 807 -10.66 11.35 -13.95
CA ASN A 807 -10.07 10.69 -15.10
C ASN A 807 -10.80 11.06 -16.39
N ASP A 808 -12.13 11.03 -16.36
CA ASP A 808 -12.96 11.29 -17.54
C ASP A 808 -12.94 12.77 -17.94
N LEU A 809 -12.92 13.70 -16.96
CA LEU A 809 -12.61 15.11 -17.21
C LEU A 809 -11.23 15.29 -17.86
N GLY A 810 -10.25 14.48 -17.44
CA GLY A 810 -8.94 14.48 -18.08
C GLY A 810 -9.00 14.08 -19.55
N ASN A 811 -9.79 13.06 -19.90
CA ASN A 811 -10.02 12.63 -21.28
C ASN A 811 -10.72 13.71 -22.10
N LEU A 812 -11.76 14.34 -21.55
CA LEU A 812 -12.45 15.46 -22.18
C LEU A 812 -11.50 16.64 -22.48
N TYR A 813 -10.64 16.99 -21.52
CA TYR A 813 -9.63 18.03 -21.70
C TYR A 813 -8.53 17.61 -22.69
N LEU A 814 -8.20 16.32 -22.76
CA LEU A 814 -7.27 15.79 -23.76
C LEU A 814 -7.86 15.96 -25.18
N ASN A 815 -9.13 15.59 -25.37
CA ASN A 815 -9.84 15.68 -26.66
C ASN A 815 -9.96 17.13 -27.14
N THR A 816 -10.33 18.04 -26.22
CA THR A 816 -10.43 19.48 -26.49
C THR A 816 -9.09 20.23 -26.49
N SER A 817 -7.96 19.50 -26.42
CA SER A 817 -6.59 20.04 -26.45
C SER A 817 -6.22 21.01 -25.31
N GLN A 818 -6.89 20.89 -24.16
CA GLN A 818 -6.60 21.61 -22.92
C GLN A 818 -5.61 20.83 -22.03
N TYR A 819 -4.41 20.56 -22.56
CA TYR A 819 -3.46 19.59 -21.99
C TYR A 819 -3.00 19.86 -20.56
N THR A 820 -2.91 21.12 -20.14
CA THR A 820 -2.57 21.47 -18.75
C THR A 820 -3.65 21.03 -17.77
N LEU A 821 -4.93 21.21 -18.14
CA LEU A 821 -6.07 20.74 -17.35
C LEU A 821 -6.18 19.22 -17.39
N ALA A 822 -5.95 18.61 -18.56
CA ALA A 822 -5.90 17.16 -18.69
C ALA A 822 -4.86 16.54 -17.75
N GLN A 823 -3.63 17.08 -17.73
CA GLN A 823 -2.57 16.62 -16.83
C GLN A 823 -2.96 16.73 -15.36
N ALA A 824 -3.54 17.85 -14.94
CA ALA A 824 -3.97 18.07 -13.56
C ALA A 824 -5.08 17.08 -13.15
N ALA A 825 -6.05 16.86 -14.04
CA ALA A 825 -7.17 15.94 -13.81
C ALA A 825 -6.71 14.48 -13.73
N PHE A 826 -5.86 14.02 -14.64
CA PHE A 826 -5.26 12.68 -14.59
C PHE A 826 -4.40 12.47 -13.34
N ARG A 827 -3.60 13.46 -12.94
CA ARG A 827 -2.80 13.37 -11.70
C ARG A 827 -3.69 13.32 -10.46
N ARG A 828 -4.78 14.09 -10.42
CA ARG A 828 -5.75 14.03 -9.33
C ARG A 828 -6.39 12.64 -9.25
N SER A 829 -6.79 12.07 -10.38
CA SER A 829 -7.33 10.72 -10.45
C SER A 829 -6.32 9.68 -9.97
N LEU A 830 -5.08 9.74 -10.47
CA LEU A 830 -4.02 8.80 -10.12
C LEU A 830 -3.65 8.88 -8.64
N ASP A 831 -3.48 10.09 -8.08
CA ASP A 831 -3.20 10.28 -6.64
C ASP A 831 -4.34 9.68 -5.79
N LEU A 832 -5.60 9.95 -6.14
CA LEU A 832 -6.74 9.34 -5.45
C LEU A 832 -6.73 7.81 -5.59
N ALA A 833 -6.44 7.28 -6.79
CA ALA A 833 -6.39 5.85 -7.07
C ALA A 833 -5.27 5.14 -6.29
N GLU A 834 -4.08 5.73 -6.24
CA GLU A 834 -2.92 5.25 -5.49
C GLU A 834 -3.19 5.29 -4.00
N ARG A 835 -3.88 6.33 -3.53
CA ARG A 835 -4.38 6.35 -2.17
C ARG A 835 -5.30 5.17 -1.97
N ILE A 836 -6.42 5.04 -2.69
CA ILE A 836 -7.45 4.01 -2.40
C ILE A 836 -7.03 2.58 -2.78
N GLY A 837 -5.83 2.36 -3.32
CA GLY A 837 -5.35 1.04 -3.74
C GLY A 837 -6.10 0.44 -4.93
N HIS A 838 -6.81 1.26 -5.72
CA HIS A 838 -7.69 0.77 -6.78
C HIS A 838 -6.91 0.56 -8.09
N LEU A 839 -6.39 -0.66 -8.27
CA LEU A 839 -5.51 -1.04 -9.37
C LEU A 839 -6.04 -0.63 -10.77
N ALA A 840 -7.34 -0.84 -11.03
CA ALA A 840 -7.94 -0.50 -12.32
C ALA A 840 -7.95 1.02 -12.60
N LEU A 841 -8.00 1.88 -11.57
CA LEU A 841 -7.94 3.34 -11.74
C LEU A 841 -6.50 3.81 -11.89
N MET A 842 -5.54 3.17 -11.21
CA MET A 842 -4.11 3.41 -11.44
C MET A 842 -3.72 3.05 -12.88
N CYS A 843 -4.24 1.93 -13.40
CA CYS A 843 -4.11 1.53 -14.79
C CYS A 843 -4.60 2.63 -15.74
N LEU A 844 -5.81 3.16 -15.52
CA LEU A 844 -6.38 4.26 -16.32
C LEU A 844 -5.51 5.53 -16.24
N GLY A 845 -5.13 5.96 -15.04
CA GLY A 845 -4.32 7.16 -14.83
C GLY A 845 -2.97 7.10 -15.53
N HIS A 846 -2.26 5.96 -15.45
CA HIS A 846 -1.00 5.77 -16.17
C HIS A 846 -1.16 5.72 -17.69
N GLY A 847 -2.16 4.98 -18.18
CA GLY A 847 -2.44 4.90 -19.62
C GLY A 847 -2.73 6.27 -20.21
N ASN A 848 -3.62 7.03 -19.57
CA ASN A 848 -4.03 8.37 -20.01
C ASN A 848 -2.90 9.40 -19.96
N LEU A 849 -2.06 9.40 -18.91
CA LEU A 849 -0.85 10.23 -18.88
C LEU A 849 0.11 9.88 -20.03
N GLY A 850 0.18 8.59 -20.41
CA GLY A 850 0.94 8.14 -21.56
C GLY A 850 0.39 8.65 -22.90
N VAL A 851 -0.94 8.64 -23.08
CA VAL A 851 -1.58 9.22 -24.28
C VAL A 851 -1.35 10.74 -24.33
N LEU A 852 -1.44 11.45 -23.20
CA LEU A 852 -1.12 12.86 -23.11
C LEU A 852 0.34 13.15 -23.51
N ALA A 853 1.29 12.38 -23.00
CA ALA A 853 2.70 12.49 -23.36
C ALA A 853 2.91 12.24 -24.86
N LEU A 854 2.21 11.27 -25.46
CA LEU A 854 2.21 11.05 -26.91
C LEU A 854 1.71 12.28 -27.67
N ARG A 855 0.59 12.89 -27.26
CA ARG A 855 0.03 14.10 -27.91
C ARG A 855 0.99 15.29 -27.85
N LEU A 856 1.74 15.44 -26.76
CA LEU A 856 2.78 16.47 -26.60
C LEU A 856 4.09 16.17 -27.37
N GLY A 857 4.29 14.92 -27.83
CA GLY A 857 5.49 14.48 -28.52
C GLY A 857 6.63 14.00 -27.60
N ASN A 858 6.34 13.70 -26.33
CA ASN A 858 7.28 13.13 -25.36
C ASN A 858 7.26 11.60 -25.44
N LEU A 859 7.87 11.03 -26.49
CA LEU A 859 7.73 9.60 -26.81
C LEU A 859 8.29 8.65 -25.74
N GLU A 860 9.37 9.00 -25.05
CA GLU A 860 9.95 8.16 -23.99
C GLU A 860 9.04 8.09 -22.75
N GLU A 861 8.52 9.24 -22.31
CA GLU A 861 7.56 9.33 -21.20
C GLU A 861 6.26 8.59 -21.54
N ALA A 862 5.79 8.71 -22.78
CA ALA A 862 4.62 8.00 -23.28
C ALA A 862 4.81 6.48 -23.23
N GLU A 863 5.95 5.97 -23.71
CA GLU A 863 6.26 4.53 -23.67
C GLU A 863 6.28 4.01 -22.23
N LEU A 864 6.96 4.70 -21.32
CA LEU A 864 7.08 4.30 -19.92
C LEU A 864 5.70 4.21 -19.25
N ALA A 865 4.89 5.25 -19.41
CA ALA A 865 3.56 5.34 -18.80
C ALA A 865 2.59 4.29 -19.37
N LEU A 866 2.58 4.09 -20.69
CA LEU A 866 1.71 3.09 -21.34
C LEU A 866 2.11 1.65 -20.98
N ARG A 867 3.41 1.34 -20.86
CA ARG A 867 3.86 0.03 -20.39
C ARG A 867 3.41 -0.25 -18.95
N LYS A 868 3.50 0.77 -18.08
CA LYS A 868 3.00 0.66 -16.70
C LYS A 868 1.48 0.43 -16.68
N GLY A 869 0.72 1.21 -17.45
CA GLY A 869 -0.72 1.02 -17.60
C GLY A 869 -1.10 -0.38 -18.12
N ALA A 870 -0.41 -0.89 -19.14
CA ALA A 870 -0.63 -2.22 -19.69
C ALA A 870 -0.31 -3.34 -18.69
N THR A 871 0.75 -3.20 -17.90
CA THR A 871 1.12 -4.18 -16.86
C THR A 871 0.05 -4.24 -15.77
N LEU A 872 -0.41 -3.07 -15.28
CA LEU A 872 -1.48 -2.99 -14.29
C LEU A 872 -2.82 -3.54 -14.83
N ALA A 873 -3.08 -3.39 -16.13
CA ALA A 873 -4.25 -3.97 -16.78
C ALA A 873 -4.21 -5.51 -16.79
N GLU A 874 -3.04 -6.11 -17.04
CA GLU A 874 -2.85 -7.56 -16.98
C GLU A 874 -2.96 -8.09 -15.55
N GLU A 875 -2.37 -7.41 -14.57
CA GLU A 875 -2.46 -7.76 -13.15
C GLU A 875 -3.90 -7.68 -12.61
N GLY A 876 -4.68 -6.71 -13.08
CA GLY A 876 -6.07 -6.48 -12.68
C GLY A 876 -7.12 -7.19 -13.54
N GLU A 877 -6.72 -8.10 -14.43
CA GLU A 877 -7.60 -8.80 -15.38
C GLU A 877 -8.50 -7.87 -16.23
N ASN A 878 -8.08 -6.62 -16.44
CA ASN A 878 -8.84 -5.62 -17.19
C ASN A 878 -8.47 -5.65 -18.69
N LEU A 879 -9.02 -6.65 -19.39
CA LEU A 879 -8.70 -6.92 -20.80
C LEU A 879 -9.00 -5.73 -21.74
N ALA A 880 -10.05 -4.96 -21.45
CA ALA A 880 -10.47 -3.83 -22.27
C ALA A 880 -9.41 -2.70 -22.23
N ASN A 881 -8.99 -2.27 -21.04
CA ASN A 881 -7.95 -1.26 -20.89
C ASN A 881 -6.59 -1.75 -21.42
N GLY A 882 -6.27 -3.03 -21.22
CA GLY A 882 -5.06 -3.63 -21.80
C GLY A 882 -5.01 -3.51 -23.33
N CYS A 883 -6.14 -3.77 -24.02
CA CYS A 883 -6.24 -3.57 -25.47
C CYS A 883 -5.92 -2.12 -25.87
N LEU A 884 -6.50 -1.15 -25.17
CA LEU A 884 -6.32 0.27 -25.47
C LEU A 884 -4.85 0.70 -25.28
N TRP A 885 -4.22 0.33 -24.16
CA TRP A 885 -2.83 0.70 -23.88
C TRP A 885 -1.83 0.06 -24.83
N TYR A 886 -2.04 -1.19 -25.23
CA TYR A 886 -1.19 -1.82 -26.24
C TYR A 886 -1.36 -1.20 -27.64
N ALA A 887 -2.56 -0.73 -27.99
CA ALA A 887 -2.79 0.00 -29.24
C ALA A 887 -2.04 1.34 -29.25
N TYR A 888 -2.14 2.13 -28.18
CA TYR A 888 -1.39 3.40 -28.06
C TYR A 888 0.13 3.18 -27.94
N LEU A 889 0.57 2.15 -27.22
CA LEU A 889 1.98 1.78 -27.14
C LEU A 889 2.54 1.44 -28.52
N ALA A 890 1.76 0.74 -29.35
CA ALA A 890 2.17 0.49 -30.73
C ALA A 890 2.33 1.77 -31.54
N THR A 891 1.46 2.77 -31.35
CA THR A 891 1.61 4.09 -31.98
C THR A 891 2.88 4.77 -31.50
N VAL A 892 3.19 4.80 -30.20
CA VAL A 892 4.45 5.38 -29.69
C VAL A 892 5.67 4.68 -30.29
N LEU A 893 5.68 3.35 -30.33
CA LEU A 893 6.77 2.57 -30.92
C LEU A 893 6.91 2.81 -32.42
N LEU A 894 5.79 3.02 -33.12
CA LEU A 894 5.78 3.42 -34.53
C LEU A 894 6.47 4.77 -34.72
N GLU A 895 6.12 5.75 -33.90
CA GLU A 895 6.68 7.11 -33.92
C GLU A 895 8.20 7.10 -33.64
N GLN A 896 8.66 6.19 -32.77
CA GLN A 896 10.09 5.95 -32.53
C GLN A 896 10.81 5.19 -33.67
N GLY A 897 10.09 4.72 -34.70
CA GLY A 897 10.64 3.94 -35.82
C GLY A 897 10.83 2.44 -35.54
N ARG A 898 10.31 1.92 -34.41
CA ARG A 898 10.43 0.52 -33.97
C ARG A 898 9.28 -0.34 -34.49
N LEU A 899 9.20 -0.51 -35.81
CA LEU A 899 8.08 -1.18 -36.51
C LEU A 899 7.81 -2.61 -36.02
N VAL A 900 8.86 -3.38 -35.68
CA VAL A 900 8.71 -4.76 -35.20
C VAL A 900 8.04 -4.77 -33.82
N ASP A 901 8.52 -3.96 -32.88
CA ASP A 901 7.94 -3.86 -31.54
C ASP A 901 6.49 -3.35 -31.56
N ALA A 902 6.20 -2.40 -32.46
CA ALA A 902 4.84 -1.93 -32.71
C ALA A 902 3.93 -3.08 -33.17
N SER A 903 4.41 -3.95 -34.07
CA SER A 903 3.64 -5.12 -34.54
C SER A 903 3.35 -6.14 -33.44
N VAL A 904 4.30 -6.36 -32.52
CA VAL A 904 4.11 -7.24 -31.35
C VAL A 904 3.06 -6.66 -30.41
N SER A 905 3.11 -5.35 -30.18
CA SER A 905 2.13 -4.64 -29.33
C SER A 905 0.72 -4.70 -29.92
N LEU A 906 0.58 -4.49 -31.25
CA LEU A 906 -0.72 -4.63 -31.92
C LEU A 906 -1.26 -6.05 -31.91
N TYR A 907 -0.39 -7.06 -32.02
CA TYR A 907 -0.81 -8.46 -31.89
C TYR A 907 -1.42 -8.72 -30.50
N ARG A 908 -0.80 -8.20 -29.44
CA ARG A 908 -1.36 -8.27 -28.08
C ARG A 908 -2.70 -7.54 -27.98
N ALA A 909 -2.79 -6.31 -28.50
CA ALA A 909 -4.04 -5.54 -28.50
C ALA A 909 -5.19 -6.31 -29.18
N LEU A 910 -4.97 -6.84 -30.38
CA LEU A 910 -5.97 -7.61 -31.14
C LEU A 910 -6.34 -8.94 -30.48
N LYS A 911 -5.40 -9.57 -29.75
CA LYS A 911 -5.70 -10.78 -28.98
C LYS A 911 -6.62 -10.47 -27.80
N LEU A 912 -6.34 -9.38 -27.08
CA LEU A 912 -7.17 -8.93 -25.96
C LEU A 912 -8.55 -8.44 -26.41
N SER A 913 -8.63 -7.70 -27.52
CA SER A 913 -9.90 -7.19 -28.05
C SER A 913 -10.88 -8.31 -28.43
N ARG A 914 -10.36 -9.44 -28.95
CA ARG A 914 -11.18 -10.62 -29.26
C ARG A 914 -11.70 -11.32 -28.00
N ALA A 915 -10.97 -11.21 -26.89
CA ALA A 915 -11.37 -11.79 -25.62
C ALA A 915 -12.34 -10.90 -24.84
N SER A 916 -12.22 -9.57 -24.94
CA SER A 916 -13.01 -8.62 -24.14
C SER A 916 -14.41 -8.32 -24.69
N GLN A 917 -14.71 -8.71 -25.94
CA GLN A 917 -15.98 -8.40 -26.64
C GLN A 917 -16.36 -6.90 -26.68
N PHE A 918 -15.42 -6.00 -26.37
CA PHE A 918 -15.63 -4.56 -26.39
C PHE A 918 -15.27 -3.98 -27.78
N LEU A 919 -16.28 -3.79 -28.63
CA LEU A 919 -16.14 -3.39 -30.04
C LEU A 919 -15.41 -2.05 -30.27
N PRO A 920 -15.59 -0.99 -29.47
CA PRO A 920 -14.93 0.29 -29.73
C PRO A 920 -13.40 0.23 -29.71
N TYR A 921 -12.79 -0.55 -28.79
CA TYR A 921 -11.32 -0.67 -28.72
C TYR A 921 -10.72 -1.53 -29.83
N LEU A 922 -11.51 -2.43 -30.43
CA LEU A 922 -11.11 -3.11 -31.66
C LEU A 922 -10.92 -2.10 -32.80
N ALA A 923 -11.81 -1.11 -32.92
CA ALA A 923 -11.68 -0.07 -33.94
C ALA A 923 -10.38 0.74 -33.75
N THR A 924 -10.05 1.13 -32.52
CA THR A 924 -8.79 1.82 -32.18
C THR A 924 -7.57 0.98 -32.56
N ALA A 925 -7.57 -0.32 -32.23
CA ALA A 925 -6.48 -1.23 -32.62
C ALA A 925 -6.35 -1.36 -34.14
N LEU A 926 -7.46 -1.43 -34.89
CA LEU A 926 -7.47 -1.51 -36.35
C LEU A 926 -6.96 -0.22 -37.01
N VAL A 927 -7.29 0.96 -36.46
CA VAL A 927 -6.73 2.25 -36.91
C VAL A 927 -5.21 2.28 -36.72
N ALA A 928 -4.71 1.78 -35.58
CA ALA A 928 -3.27 1.66 -35.34
C ALA A 928 -2.59 0.66 -36.30
N VAL A 929 -3.24 -0.46 -36.65
CA VAL A 929 -2.75 -1.37 -37.72
C VAL A 929 -2.71 -0.68 -39.08
N GLY A 930 -3.71 0.14 -39.41
CA GLY A 930 -3.73 0.96 -40.61
C GLY A 930 -2.53 1.90 -40.67
N SER A 931 -2.27 2.61 -39.56
CA SER A 931 -1.14 3.52 -39.41
C SER A 931 0.22 2.82 -39.53
N LEU A 932 0.38 1.62 -38.94
CA LEU A 932 1.58 0.79 -39.11
C LEU A 932 1.83 0.46 -40.60
N ARG A 933 0.78 0.11 -41.35
CA ARG A 933 0.91 -0.20 -42.78
C ARG A 933 1.26 1.03 -43.62
N ILE A 934 0.72 2.20 -43.28
CA ILE A 934 1.11 3.46 -43.92
C ILE A 934 2.61 3.72 -43.70
N ALA A 935 3.10 3.58 -42.47
CA ALA A 935 4.52 3.77 -42.16
C ALA A 935 5.42 2.73 -42.86
N GLN A 936 4.99 1.47 -42.96
CA GLN A 936 5.69 0.45 -43.75
C GLN A 936 5.80 0.84 -45.22
N ALA A 937 4.70 1.31 -45.83
CA ALA A 937 4.70 1.77 -47.21
C ALA A 937 5.66 2.95 -47.44
N VAL A 938 5.67 3.93 -46.53
CA VAL A 938 6.63 5.06 -46.57
C VAL A 938 8.07 4.57 -46.44
N THR A 939 8.34 3.62 -45.54
CA THR A 939 9.69 3.06 -45.34
C THR A 939 10.20 2.30 -46.57
N ILE A 940 9.34 1.53 -47.22
CA ILE A 940 9.67 0.81 -48.47
C ILE A 940 10.01 1.81 -49.58
N GLY A 941 9.18 2.86 -49.75
CA GLY A 941 9.47 3.94 -50.71
C GLY A 941 10.74 4.75 -50.39
N LEU A 942 11.18 4.76 -49.12
CA LEU A 942 12.46 5.35 -48.75
C LEU A 942 13.68 4.50 -49.18
N GLY A 943 13.54 3.17 -49.21
CA GLY A 943 14.61 2.23 -49.51
C GLY A 943 14.82 1.92 -50.99
N GLY A 944 13.79 2.09 -51.84
CA GLY A 944 13.87 1.80 -53.28
C GLY A 944 14.30 3.00 -54.14
N GLU A 945 14.94 2.72 -55.29
CA GLU A 945 15.31 3.72 -56.32
C GLU A 945 14.12 4.14 -57.21
N GLY A 946 12.88 3.84 -56.82
CA GLY A 946 11.69 4.11 -57.63
C GLY A 946 11.49 3.10 -58.77
N ASP A 947 12.03 1.89 -58.64
CA ASP A 947 11.76 0.79 -59.56
C ASP A 947 10.30 0.30 -59.48
N ALA A 948 9.85 -0.39 -60.53
CA ALA A 948 8.47 -0.84 -60.67
C ALA A 948 8.04 -1.80 -59.53
N ASP A 949 8.98 -2.60 -59.02
CA ASP A 949 8.73 -3.55 -57.94
C ASP A 949 8.47 -2.84 -56.60
N THR A 950 9.26 -1.81 -56.26
CA THR A 950 9.03 -0.98 -55.08
C THR A 950 7.67 -0.28 -55.15
N VAL A 951 7.31 0.29 -56.31
CA VAL A 951 6.01 0.96 -56.51
C VAL A 951 4.85 -0.03 -56.36
N HIS A 952 4.98 -1.23 -56.91
CA HIS A 952 3.98 -2.28 -56.77
C HIS A 952 3.81 -2.69 -55.31
N GLU A 953 4.90 -2.87 -54.56
CA GLU A 953 4.86 -3.25 -53.16
C GLU A 953 4.24 -2.16 -52.27
N VAL A 954 4.63 -0.90 -52.45
CA VAL A 954 4.03 0.26 -51.75
C VAL A 954 2.52 0.31 -51.99
N THR A 955 2.09 0.18 -53.24
CA THR A 955 0.66 0.18 -53.61
C THR A 955 -0.10 -0.97 -52.93
N ARG A 956 0.49 -2.18 -52.89
CA ARG A 956 -0.09 -3.35 -52.24
C ARG A 956 -0.28 -3.13 -50.73
N VAL A 957 0.71 -2.55 -50.06
CA VAL A 957 0.65 -2.28 -48.61
C VAL A 957 -0.39 -1.19 -48.31
N LEU A 958 -0.45 -0.11 -49.11
CA LEU A 958 -1.45 0.95 -48.97
C LEU A 958 -2.88 0.45 -49.17
N ARG A 959 -3.15 -0.40 -50.17
CA ARG A 959 -4.48 -1.03 -50.34
C ARG A 959 -4.87 -1.89 -49.14
N ARG A 960 -3.91 -2.61 -48.55
CA ARG A 960 -4.12 -3.35 -47.29
C ARG A 960 -4.41 -2.42 -46.12
N ALA A 961 -3.78 -1.25 -46.05
CA ALA A 961 -4.09 -0.23 -45.04
C ALA A 961 -5.54 0.26 -45.20
N SER A 962 -5.94 0.61 -46.44
CA SER A 962 -7.30 1.04 -46.78
C SER A 962 -8.36 0.03 -46.32
N ASN A 963 -8.20 -1.25 -46.68
CA ASN A 963 -9.14 -2.31 -46.27
C ASN A 963 -9.24 -2.47 -44.74
N THR A 964 -8.16 -2.20 -44.01
CA THR A 964 -8.16 -2.32 -42.53
C THR A 964 -8.85 -1.14 -41.88
N LEU A 965 -8.59 0.06 -42.38
CA LEU A 965 -9.24 1.28 -41.91
C LEU A 965 -10.74 1.28 -42.23
N GLN A 966 -11.13 0.84 -43.42
CA GLN A 966 -12.54 0.62 -43.75
C GLN A 966 -13.19 -0.35 -42.74
N ARG A 967 -12.56 -1.49 -42.43
CA ARG A 967 -13.06 -2.40 -41.39
C ARG A 967 -13.18 -1.75 -40.02
N ALA A 968 -12.24 -0.87 -39.64
CA ALA A 968 -12.33 -0.11 -38.39
C ALA A 968 -13.57 0.79 -38.37
N LEU A 969 -13.85 1.49 -39.47
CA LEU A 969 -14.99 2.40 -39.60
C LEU A 969 -16.35 1.70 -39.69
N HIS A 970 -16.39 0.42 -40.07
CA HIS A 970 -17.61 -0.40 -40.07
C HIS A 970 -17.88 -1.10 -38.73
N CYS A 971 -17.02 -0.92 -37.72
CA CYS A 971 -17.33 -1.40 -36.38
C CYS A 971 -18.53 -0.60 -35.83
N GLU A 972 -19.41 -1.24 -35.06
CA GLU A 972 -20.49 -0.52 -34.36
C GLU A 972 -19.90 0.25 -33.16
N GLY A 973 -20.50 1.40 -32.83
CA GLY A 973 -20.13 2.18 -31.63
C GLY A 973 -18.74 2.81 -31.65
N VAL A 974 -18.12 3.04 -32.82
CA VAL A 974 -16.80 3.70 -32.90
C VAL A 974 -16.86 5.10 -32.30
N LEU A 975 -15.97 5.38 -31.35
CA LEU A 975 -15.76 6.69 -30.73
C LEU A 975 -15.57 7.77 -31.79
N ALA A 976 -16.10 8.99 -31.58
CA ALA A 976 -15.97 10.10 -32.52
C ALA A 976 -14.51 10.36 -32.91
N GLU A 977 -13.60 10.42 -31.92
CA GLU A 977 -12.16 10.60 -32.16
C GLU A 977 -11.58 9.49 -33.03
N THR A 978 -11.82 8.22 -32.69
CA THR A 978 -11.29 7.06 -33.45
C THR A 978 -11.85 7.02 -34.88
N ARG A 979 -13.11 7.39 -35.08
CA ARG A 979 -13.75 7.47 -36.39
C ARG A 979 -13.10 8.55 -37.25
N THR A 980 -12.93 9.74 -36.70
CA THR A 980 -12.33 10.89 -37.38
C THR A 980 -10.86 10.61 -37.70
N GLU A 981 -10.10 10.01 -36.78
CA GLU A 981 -8.71 9.59 -37.02
C GLU A 981 -8.62 8.50 -38.11
N GLY A 982 -9.52 7.50 -38.09
CA GLY A 982 -9.57 6.46 -39.11
C GLY A 982 -9.88 7.00 -40.52
N ARG A 983 -10.81 7.96 -40.62
CA ARG A 983 -11.12 8.66 -41.88
C ARG A 983 -9.94 9.50 -42.37
N LEU A 984 -9.25 10.17 -41.46
CA LEU A 984 -8.05 10.95 -41.80
C LEU A 984 -6.92 10.06 -42.33
N ALA A 985 -6.72 8.89 -41.71
CA ALA A 985 -5.75 7.90 -42.18
C ALA A 985 -6.14 7.35 -43.57
N LEU A 986 -7.44 7.18 -43.87
CA LEU A 986 -7.90 6.82 -45.22
C LEU A 986 -7.60 7.92 -46.25
N ALA A 987 -7.85 9.19 -45.91
CA ALA A 987 -7.50 10.31 -46.77
C ALA A 987 -5.99 10.34 -47.06
N GLN A 988 -5.16 10.06 -46.05
CA GLN A 988 -3.71 9.92 -46.23
C GLN A 988 -3.33 8.74 -47.15
N VAL A 989 -4.00 7.59 -47.04
CA VAL A 989 -3.78 6.45 -47.94
C VAL A 989 -4.11 6.82 -49.39
N ASN A 990 -5.25 7.46 -49.62
CA ASN A 990 -5.67 7.87 -50.97
C ASN A 990 -4.73 8.93 -51.57
N TRP A 991 -4.27 9.86 -50.73
CA TRP A 991 -3.22 10.81 -51.12
C TRP A 991 -1.92 10.10 -51.55
N LEU A 992 -1.46 9.11 -50.79
CA LEU A 992 -0.25 8.33 -51.14
C LEU A 992 -0.44 7.42 -52.36
N LEU A 993 -1.68 7.01 -52.67
CA LEU A 993 -2.03 6.26 -53.89
C LEU A 993 -2.19 7.16 -55.13
N GLY A 994 -2.25 8.48 -54.95
CA GLY A 994 -2.42 9.47 -56.02
C GLY A 994 -3.88 9.77 -56.41
N ASP A 995 -4.87 9.28 -55.66
CA ASP A 995 -6.28 9.61 -55.85
C ASP A 995 -6.61 10.93 -55.12
N LEU A 996 -6.19 12.04 -55.74
CA LEU A 996 -6.20 13.36 -55.10
C LEU A 996 -7.60 13.91 -54.85
N ASP A 997 -8.56 13.62 -55.73
CA ASP A 997 -9.93 14.12 -55.59
C ASP A 997 -10.65 13.43 -54.42
N LEU A 998 -10.53 12.10 -54.31
CA LEU A 998 -11.07 11.36 -53.18
C LEU A 998 -10.38 11.74 -51.87
N ALA A 999 -9.05 11.89 -51.88
CA ALA A 999 -8.30 12.33 -50.72
C ALA A 999 -8.72 13.73 -50.24
N TYR A 1000 -8.93 14.67 -51.17
CA TYR A 1000 -9.37 16.03 -50.87
C TYR A 1000 -10.79 16.04 -50.26
N GLN A 1001 -11.73 15.32 -50.86
CA GLN A 1001 -13.10 15.19 -50.34
C GLN A 1001 -13.10 14.61 -48.93
N GLN A 1002 -12.37 13.52 -48.71
CA GLN A 1002 -12.30 12.88 -47.40
C GLN A 1002 -11.64 13.75 -46.34
N ALA A 1003 -10.53 14.44 -46.67
CA ALA A 1003 -9.85 15.31 -45.72
C ALA A 1003 -10.69 16.56 -45.37
N THR A 1004 -11.48 17.07 -46.32
CA THR A 1004 -12.43 18.17 -46.07
C THR A 1004 -13.56 17.72 -45.15
N GLN A 1005 -14.14 16.54 -45.39
CA GLN A 1005 -15.16 15.97 -44.49
C GLN A 1005 -14.61 15.78 -43.07
N VAL A 1006 -13.39 15.27 -42.93
CA VAL A 1006 -12.73 15.11 -41.62
C VAL A 1006 -12.55 16.46 -40.92
N LEU A 1007 -12.24 17.52 -41.66
CA LEU A 1007 -12.12 18.86 -41.09
C LEU A 1007 -13.45 19.33 -40.48
N GLU A 1008 -14.56 19.13 -41.19
CA GLU A 1008 -15.90 19.46 -40.71
C GLU A 1008 -16.30 18.61 -39.51
N ASP A 1009 -16.09 17.29 -39.58
CA ASP A 1009 -16.39 16.35 -38.49
C ASP A 1009 -15.58 16.70 -37.22
N ALA A 1010 -14.28 16.98 -37.38
CA ALA A 1010 -13.39 17.35 -36.26
C ALA A 1010 -13.82 18.68 -35.63
N HIS A 1011 -14.26 19.64 -36.44
CA HIS A 1011 -14.77 20.92 -35.95
C HIS A 1011 -16.07 20.74 -35.16
N GLN A 1012 -17.01 19.93 -35.66
CA GLN A 1012 -18.29 19.65 -34.98
C GLN A 1012 -18.11 18.93 -33.65
N SER A 1013 -17.13 18.03 -33.54
CA SER A 1013 -16.81 17.31 -32.29
C SER A 1013 -15.75 18.00 -31.43
N GLU A 1014 -15.36 19.24 -31.76
CA GLU A 1014 -14.34 20.03 -31.04
C GLU A 1014 -12.97 19.33 -30.89
N LEU A 1015 -12.60 18.48 -31.85
CA LEU A 1015 -11.35 17.73 -31.91
C LEU A 1015 -10.24 18.58 -32.57
N VAL A 1016 -9.83 19.65 -31.88
CA VAL A 1016 -8.91 20.69 -32.39
C VAL A 1016 -7.62 20.12 -33.00
N TRP A 1017 -7.06 19.07 -32.40
CA TRP A 1017 -5.82 18.47 -32.89
C TRP A 1017 -6.02 17.70 -34.21
N LEU A 1018 -7.18 17.09 -34.42
CA LEU A 1018 -7.54 16.41 -35.67
C LEU A 1018 -7.86 17.42 -36.77
N GLU A 1019 -8.48 18.55 -36.42
CA GLU A 1019 -8.69 19.67 -37.34
C GLU A 1019 -7.34 20.18 -37.89
N ALA A 1020 -6.36 20.41 -37.01
CA ALA A 1020 -5.02 20.84 -37.41
C ALA A 1020 -4.29 19.80 -38.28
N ARG A 1021 -4.46 18.50 -37.97
CA ARG A 1021 -3.87 17.41 -38.76
C ARG A 1021 -4.55 17.26 -40.13
N ALA A 1022 -5.86 17.48 -40.21
CA ALA A 1022 -6.60 17.54 -41.47
C ALA A 1022 -6.14 18.72 -42.34
N GLN A 1023 -5.96 19.90 -41.77
CA GLN A 1023 -5.38 21.07 -42.46
C GLN A 1023 -4.00 20.76 -43.05
N ARG A 1024 -3.12 20.09 -42.29
CA ARG A 1024 -1.80 19.67 -42.80
C ARG A 1024 -1.92 18.72 -44.00
N ILE A 1025 -2.81 17.72 -43.93
CA ILE A 1025 -3.03 16.75 -45.02
C ILE A 1025 -3.64 17.43 -46.25
N LEU A 1026 -4.63 18.31 -46.07
CA LEU A 1026 -5.22 19.13 -47.14
C LEU A 1026 -4.14 20.00 -47.82
N GLY A 1027 -3.26 20.62 -47.03
CA GLY A 1027 -2.11 21.34 -47.55
C GLY A 1027 -1.27 20.47 -48.49
N GLY A 1028 -0.90 19.27 -48.06
CA GLY A 1028 -0.14 18.30 -48.88
C GLY A 1028 -0.84 17.89 -50.19
N ILE A 1029 -2.15 17.66 -50.15
CA ILE A 1029 -2.95 17.30 -51.33
C ILE A 1029 -3.02 18.49 -52.32
N LEU A 1030 -3.28 19.70 -51.81
CA LEU A 1030 -3.35 20.93 -52.61
C LEU A 1030 -2.03 21.26 -53.32
N VAL A 1031 -0.89 20.92 -52.71
CA VAL A 1031 0.42 21.05 -53.36
C VAL A 1031 0.52 20.18 -54.61
N GLN A 1032 0.05 18.93 -54.54
CA GLN A 1032 0.07 18.03 -55.69
C GLN A 1032 -0.95 18.42 -56.77
N GLN A 1033 -2.07 19.05 -56.37
CA GLN A 1033 -3.03 19.69 -57.29
C GLN A 1033 -2.57 21.06 -57.83
N GLN A 1034 -1.34 21.50 -57.52
CA GLN A 1034 -0.77 22.80 -57.92
C GLN A 1034 -1.49 24.05 -57.38
N GLN A 1035 -2.29 23.93 -56.32
CA GLN A 1035 -3.00 25.04 -55.66
C GLN A 1035 -2.18 25.63 -54.50
N LEU A 1036 -0.98 26.16 -54.80
CA LEU A 1036 0.02 26.55 -53.80
C LEU A 1036 -0.45 27.62 -52.80
N VAL A 1037 -1.26 28.59 -53.21
CA VAL A 1037 -1.75 29.67 -52.33
C VAL A 1037 -2.66 29.11 -51.23
N LYS A 1038 -3.58 28.21 -51.59
CA LYS A 1038 -4.46 27.55 -50.61
C LYS A 1038 -3.67 26.61 -49.71
N ALA A 1039 -2.68 25.89 -50.27
CA ALA A 1039 -1.80 25.02 -49.49
C ALA A 1039 -1.04 25.79 -48.39
N VAL A 1040 -0.54 27.00 -48.69
CA VAL A 1040 0.11 27.88 -47.70
C VAL A 1040 -0.84 28.22 -46.56
N GLN A 1041 -2.09 28.58 -46.86
CA GLN A 1041 -3.09 28.91 -45.84
C GLN A 1041 -3.35 27.73 -44.90
N CYS A 1042 -3.52 26.52 -45.46
CA CYS A 1042 -3.70 25.30 -44.67
C CYS A 1042 -2.50 25.01 -43.76
N PHE A 1043 -1.27 25.14 -44.26
CA PHE A 1043 -0.06 24.91 -43.44
C PHE A 1043 0.10 25.97 -42.34
N GLU A 1044 -0.16 27.24 -42.63
CA GLU A 1044 -0.06 28.31 -41.62
C GLU A 1044 -1.12 28.16 -40.52
N GLN A 1045 -2.35 27.78 -40.89
CA GLN A 1045 -3.40 27.44 -39.92
C GLN A 1045 -3.01 26.24 -39.05
N ALA A 1046 -2.55 25.13 -39.66
CA ALA A 1046 -2.11 23.95 -38.92
C ALA A 1046 -0.97 24.27 -37.94
N LEU A 1047 0.06 25.03 -38.36
CA LEU A 1047 1.17 25.45 -37.51
C LEU A 1047 0.70 26.30 -36.33
N GLN A 1048 -0.20 27.25 -36.56
CA GLN A 1048 -0.75 28.10 -35.50
C GLN A 1048 -1.47 27.26 -34.45
N MET A 1049 -2.28 26.28 -34.88
CA MET A 1049 -3.02 25.39 -33.98
C MET A 1049 -2.08 24.47 -33.19
N PHE A 1050 -1.14 23.79 -33.84
CA PHE A 1050 -0.21 22.90 -33.15
C PHE A 1050 0.68 23.63 -32.14
N ARG A 1051 1.12 24.86 -32.45
CA ARG A 1051 1.86 25.71 -31.51
C ARG A 1051 1.03 26.12 -30.31
N LYS A 1052 -0.26 26.45 -30.53
CA LYS A 1052 -1.19 26.80 -29.45
C LYS A 1052 -1.42 25.61 -28.50
N CYS A 1053 -1.52 24.40 -29.06
CA CYS A 1053 -1.72 23.18 -28.28
C CYS A 1053 -0.40 22.58 -27.74
N GLY A 1054 0.78 22.99 -28.22
CA GLY A 1054 2.05 22.42 -27.81
C GLY A 1054 2.35 21.02 -28.37
N MET A 1055 1.75 20.66 -29.52
CA MET A 1055 1.95 19.36 -30.17
C MET A 1055 3.24 19.35 -31.01
N CYS A 1056 4.38 19.17 -30.36
CA CYS A 1056 5.70 19.35 -30.96
C CYS A 1056 5.91 18.45 -32.19
N LEU A 1057 5.50 17.18 -32.13
CA LEU A 1057 5.74 16.22 -33.22
C LEU A 1057 4.95 16.57 -34.50
N GLU A 1058 3.67 16.91 -34.37
CA GLU A 1058 2.83 17.27 -35.51
C GLU A 1058 3.16 18.67 -36.06
N GLU A 1059 3.55 19.63 -35.20
CA GLU A 1059 4.13 20.90 -35.66
C GLU A 1059 5.35 20.63 -36.56
N THR A 1060 6.24 19.75 -36.11
CA THR A 1060 7.48 19.39 -36.81
C THR A 1060 7.19 18.76 -38.18
N ARG A 1061 6.19 17.87 -38.27
CA ARG A 1061 5.73 17.29 -39.54
C ARG A 1061 5.15 18.34 -40.48
N THR A 1062 4.43 19.31 -39.94
CA THR A 1062 3.89 20.43 -40.72
C THR A 1062 5.02 21.28 -41.30
N LEU A 1063 6.04 21.62 -40.49
CA LEU A 1063 7.23 22.34 -40.94
C LEU A 1063 7.96 21.59 -42.04
N GLN A 1064 8.11 20.27 -41.91
CA GLN A 1064 8.71 19.45 -42.95
C GLN A 1064 7.93 19.54 -44.26
N THR A 1065 6.63 19.21 -44.26
CA THR A 1065 5.84 19.18 -45.49
C THR A 1065 5.73 20.55 -46.13
N TYR A 1066 5.63 21.61 -45.31
CA TYR A 1066 5.59 22.98 -45.80
C TYR A 1066 6.95 23.42 -46.37
N GLY A 1067 8.04 23.05 -45.72
CA GLY A 1067 9.40 23.30 -46.21
C GLY A 1067 9.66 22.62 -47.55
N GLU A 1068 9.27 21.35 -47.68
CA GLU A 1068 9.38 20.60 -48.94
C GLU A 1068 8.58 21.27 -50.07
N MET A 1069 7.35 21.72 -49.79
CA MET A 1069 6.55 22.48 -50.75
C MET A 1069 7.27 23.76 -51.19
N LEU A 1070 7.76 24.58 -50.26
CA LEU A 1070 8.42 25.84 -50.59
C LEU A 1070 9.64 25.62 -51.51
N LEU A 1071 10.41 24.55 -51.25
CA LEU A 1071 11.55 24.18 -52.08
C LEU A 1071 11.15 23.69 -53.47
N LYS A 1072 10.04 22.96 -53.62
CA LYS A 1072 9.59 22.45 -54.93
C LYS A 1072 8.83 23.51 -55.75
N GLY A 1073 7.96 24.29 -55.11
CA GLY A 1073 7.04 25.23 -55.76
C GLY A 1073 7.62 26.62 -56.04
N TYR A 1074 8.67 27.05 -55.31
CA TYR A 1074 9.25 28.40 -55.44
C TYR A 1074 10.76 28.38 -55.67
N LYS A 1075 11.29 27.39 -56.40
CA LYS A 1075 12.74 27.24 -56.68
C LYS A 1075 13.44 28.51 -57.17
N HIS A 1076 12.71 29.43 -57.81
CA HIS A 1076 13.26 30.67 -58.36
C HIS A 1076 13.06 31.90 -57.47
N LYS A 1077 12.45 31.75 -56.28
CA LYS A 1077 12.29 32.84 -55.31
C LYS A 1077 13.16 32.59 -54.08
N GLU A 1078 14.24 33.36 -53.97
CA GLU A 1078 15.27 33.19 -52.93
C GLU A 1078 14.69 33.22 -51.51
N LYS A 1079 13.75 34.12 -51.22
CA LYS A 1079 13.18 34.28 -49.87
C LYS A 1079 12.39 33.06 -49.42
N GLU A 1080 11.55 32.52 -50.29
CA GLU A 1080 10.74 31.33 -50.05
C GLU A 1080 11.61 30.07 -49.98
N TYR A 1081 12.66 29.98 -50.80
CA TYR A 1081 13.64 28.90 -50.74
C TYR A 1081 14.39 28.88 -49.39
N GLN A 1082 14.91 30.03 -48.94
CA GLN A 1082 15.58 30.13 -47.63
C GLN A 1082 14.63 29.81 -46.47
N ARG A 1083 13.36 30.24 -46.55
CA ARG A 1083 12.31 29.89 -45.58
C ARG A 1083 12.09 28.37 -45.54
N GLY A 1084 11.99 27.71 -46.70
CA GLY A 1084 11.84 26.26 -46.82
C GLY A 1084 13.03 25.48 -46.23
N MET A 1085 14.26 25.89 -46.54
CA MET A 1085 15.47 25.31 -45.94
C MET A 1085 15.52 25.52 -44.42
N GLY A 1086 15.09 26.69 -43.94
CA GLY A 1086 14.96 26.99 -42.52
C GLY A 1086 14.02 26.00 -41.82
N TYR A 1087 12.83 25.78 -42.38
CA TYR A 1087 11.86 24.84 -41.85
C TYR A 1087 12.36 23.39 -41.83
N LEU A 1088 13.04 22.91 -42.87
CA LEU A 1088 13.59 21.54 -42.87
C LEU A 1088 14.69 21.36 -41.82
N ARG A 1089 15.56 22.37 -41.62
CA ARG A 1089 16.61 22.33 -40.58
C ARG A 1089 16.03 22.37 -39.18
N GLU A 1090 15.00 23.18 -38.97
CA GLU A 1090 14.23 23.22 -37.72
C GLU A 1090 13.55 21.87 -37.47
N ALA A 1091 12.85 21.34 -38.47
CA ALA A 1091 12.17 20.06 -38.39
C ALA A 1091 13.12 18.92 -37.99
N ARG A 1092 14.30 18.86 -38.61
CA ARG A 1092 15.34 17.88 -38.24
C ARG A 1092 15.74 17.98 -36.77
N ARG A 1093 15.94 19.19 -36.24
CA ARG A 1093 16.34 19.38 -34.83
C ARG A 1093 15.24 18.93 -33.87
N MET A 1094 13.99 19.26 -34.17
CA MET A 1094 12.85 18.88 -33.33
C MET A 1094 12.56 17.38 -33.38
N PHE A 1095 12.63 16.74 -34.55
CA PHE A 1095 12.46 15.28 -34.64
C PHE A 1095 13.52 14.50 -33.83
N ILE A 1096 14.77 14.98 -33.82
CA ILE A 1096 15.82 14.40 -32.98
C ILE A 1096 15.47 14.54 -31.49
N ARG A 1097 14.97 15.71 -31.07
CA ARG A 1097 14.54 15.96 -29.69
C ARG A 1097 13.35 15.08 -29.27
N CYS A 1098 12.42 14.81 -30.18
CA CYS A 1098 11.27 13.94 -29.94
C CYS A 1098 11.58 12.44 -30.07
N HIS A 1099 12.80 12.06 -30.45
CA HIS A 1099 13.19 10.66 -30.73
C HIS A 1099 12.38 10.01 -31.88
N ALA A 1100 11.95 10.81 -32.87
CA ALA A 1100 11.18 10.35 -34.03
C ALA A 1100 12.08 9.89 -35.19
N GLU A 1101 12.69 8.70 -35.08
CA GLU A 1101 13.75 8.26 -35.99
C GLU A 1101 13.35 8.21 -37.46
N LEU A 1102 12.13 7.74 -37.75
CA LEU A 1102 11.64 7.58 -39.13
C LEU A 1102 11.55 8.94 -39.82
N ASP A 1103 11.01 9.94 -39.13
CA ASP A 1103 10.92 11.31 -39.61
C ASP A 1103 12.31 11.95 -39.78
N VAL A 1104 13.26 11.69 -38.86
CA VAL A 1104 14.66 12.14 -39.01
C VAL A 1104 15.30 11.62 -40.30
N ARG A 1105 15.07 10.35 -40.66
CA ARG A 1105 15.60 9.76 -41.90
C ARG A 1105 15.01 10.44 -43.13
N LEU A 1106 13.70 10.71 -43.09
CA LEU A 1106 12.97 11.32 -44.19
C LEU A 1106 13.42 12.76 -44.45
N VAL A 1107 13.53 13.59 -43.39
CA VAL A 1107 14.08 14.95 -43.50
C VAL A 1107 15.54 14.96 -43.97
N LYS A 1108 16.37 14.01 -43.49
CA LYS A 1108 17.77 13.90 -43.95
C LYS A 1108 17.87 13.57 -45.44
N ARG A 1109 16.96 12.75 -45.99
CA ARG A 1109 16.92 12.46 -47.43
C ARG A 1109 16.53 13.72 -48.21
N LEU A 1110 15.52 14.45 -47.75
CA LEU A 1110 15.08 15.71 -48.37
C LEU A 1110 16.15 16.81 -48.34
N LEU A 1111 16.94 16.91 -47.27
CA LEU A 1111 18.04 17.87 -47.17
C LEU A 1111 19.27 17.49 -48.02
N LYS A 1112 19.38 16.23 -48.43
CA LYS A 1112 20.45 15.74 -49.32
C LYS A 1112 20.11 15.91 -50.80
N GLN A 1113 18.83 15.82 -51.14
CA GLN A 1113 18.27 16.10 -52.48
C GLN A 1113 18.25 17.61 -52.72
#